data_AF-A0AAD7CUT5-F1
#
_entry.id   AF-A0AAD7CUT5-F1
#
_cell.length_a   1.000
_cell.length_b   1.000
_cell.length_c   1.000
_cell.angle_alpha   90.00
_cell.angle_beta   90.00
_cell.angle_gamma   90.00
#
_symmetry.space_group_name_H-M   'P 1'
#
loop_
_entity.id
_entity.type
_entity.pdbx_description
1 polymer ?
#
loop_
_entity_poly.entity_id
_entity_poly.type
_entity_poly.pdbx_seq_one_letter_code
_entity_poly.pdbx_strand_id
1 'polypeptide(L)'
;MSPHVLDGIGRLAQILHKFYACLRSQQELGTIRRFFKQSEITAQLEACETELQSLLESFKVHCLSIPTKTIAGLSAGMEQRHEEILELLAAQSDSQSSDTMSLAQNSEMSRSSGALSIVPASPQIFHGRESELEEVVSALMHQQPARISVLGTGGIGKTALALAILHDLRVEQKYCHRYFVSCESANSDVQIISAVGVHLGLEPSRQLSKAIVQYFCDCGPALLVLDNMETPWEPVSTRAKVEDFLSLLTDVPHLALLITMRGAERPGKVKWTRPFLPPLEPISACATRQTFVDIAQEPTAAEEPALTELIELTGNLPIAVGLMANVASFEGYIGALSRWQAENTALLSEGYDKRSNLEKSVIMSLTSPRIKSNPNALDLLSLLSLLPDGISEAELLSTHVPLPAIPKCRSTLLQTSLAFLVDSRLKVVSPIRDYMRTAHPPSLSLTRPLRNHFQELLKVWELYYGLSPRDLVPQLTSNLGNIQSLLLNSLMTEGSAQFDVGVGILTLNRLSEIMLKGWSPLMQYLPGIIESSHDHHLKWRYLCACVDRVDAGNISEADVDALANEGVQYFIQARDPEGQAGAYLTLSSYYDRVGDTPKCLEFNQLGMELAKKIDHPRYQLRALLKRALIESAFGKYHDSIRHLREVQKLARVTGRVNEECSSVADEAIPLCRLGKFTEALECASQGHELLVKNGLQGSDIELGFLDRKAEIHFQKSEYAEARQLTELVVRMTARHRSPYFHANAVRTLAQIDAITGMDDSVILPKLITARQLAAELRWPHALVMCDILQCELDIRAGDVSKAYSALKSFVAEAELDAEIMYLSLESLGELSNGMCDVGDTFHWAAAYFAFAKKTQDLGHTYEALRFFGDIFLAQGDEQTALDVFQAVLDGSTEMDVHRRRADCMSRMGDIFMRRGELDRAKEMWESARPLFVRSSLAKDVSSIDSKLTQLALSIRADHEGFARLLSKLMAPTGQPAAESQDAEAEGSSSLKKAEGAAAH
;
A
#
# COMPACT_ATOMS: atom_id res chain seq x y z
N MET A 1 33.40 -13.69 -16.47
CA MET A 1 34.71 -13.74 -15.76
C MET A 1 35.77 -14.27 -16.73
N SER A 2 36.99 -13.72 -16.73
CA SER A 2 38.05 -14.26 -17.59
C SER A 2 38.50 -15.65 -17.09
N PRO A 3 38.97 -16.55 -17.97
CA PRO A 3 39.49 -17.87 -17.58
C PRO A 3 40.61 -17.80 -16.54
N HIS A 4 41.37 -16.70 -16.50
CA HIS A 4 42.47 -16.49 -15.56
C HIS A 4 42.00 -16.17 -14.13
N VAL A 5 40.83 -15.54 -13.97
CA VAL A 5 40.23 -15.29 -12.64
C VAL A 5 39.70 -16.58 -12.02
N LEU A 6 39.13 -17.47 -12.85
CA LEU A 6 38.69 -18.80 -12.41
C LEU A 6 39.86 -19.71 -12.02
N ASP A 7 40.98 -19.66 -12.77
CA ASP A 7 42.22 -20.36 -12.38
C ASP A 7 42.80 -19.81 -11.06
N GLY A 8 42.76 -18.48 -10.88
CA GLY A 8 43.20 -17.81 -9.65
C GLY A 8 42.38 -18.22 -8.42
N ILE A 9 41.06 -18.33 -8.55
CA ILE A 9 40.16 -18.79 -7.47
C ILE A 9 40.41 -20.27 -7.15
N GLY A 10 40.65 -21.12 -8.17
CA GLY A 10 41.01 -22.52 -7.97
C GLY A 10 42.32 -22.71 -7.21
N ARG A 11 43.34 -21.91 -7.52
CA ARG A 11 44.62 -21.90 -6.79
C ARG A 11 44.47 -21.38 -5.37
N LEU A 12 43.67 -20.33 -5.14
CA LEU A 12 43.39 -19.82 -3.79
C LEU A 12 42.73 -20.89 -2.91
N ALA A 13 41.74 -21.61 -3.44
CA ALA A 13 41.08 -22.70 -2.72
C ALA A 13 42.06 -23.83 -2.35
N GLN A 14 42.99 -24.16 -3.25
CA GLN A 14 44.04 -25.15 -2.97
C GLN A 14 45.03 -24.69 -1.89
N ILE A 15 45.42 -23.41 -1.89
CA ILE A 15 46.32 -22.84 -0.86
C ILE A 15 45.63 -22.84 0.51
N LEU A 16 44.35 -22.42 0.58
CA LEU A 16 43.57 -22.46 1.82
C LEU A 16 43.38 -23.89 2.34
N HIS A 17 43.22 -24.87 1.45
CA HIS A 17 43.13 -26.28 1.84
C HIS A 17 44.48 -26.83 2.37
N LYS A 18 45.62 -26.43 1.79
CA LYS A 18 46.96 -26.77 2.32
C LYS A 18 47.17 -26.14 3.71
N PHE A 19 46.78 -24.88 3.86
CA PHE A 19 46.87 -24.14 5.13
C PHE A 19 46.02 -24.80 6.24
N TYR A 20 44.78 -25.16 5.91
CA TYR A 20 43.89 -25.89 6.82
C TYR A 20 44.44 -27.27 7.21
N ALA A 21 45.00 -28.02 6.25
CA ALA A 21 45.63 -29.32 6.52
C ALA A 21 46.85 -29.20 7.45
N CYS A 22 47.64 -28.13 7.29
CA CYS A 22 48.78 -27.82 8.15
C CYS A 22 48.32 -27.55 9.60
N LEU A 23 47.33 -26.68 9.79
CA LEU A 23 46.76 -26.37 11.12
C LEU A 23 46.15 -27.60 11.81
N ARG A 24 45.45 -28.45 11.06
CA ARG A 24 44.89 -29.70 11.59
C ARG A 24 45.98 -30.68 12.04
N SER A 25 47.07 -30.81 11.28
CA SER A 25 48.21 -31.66 11.64
C SER A 25 48.91 -31.19 12.93
N GLN A 26 48.86 -29.89 13.24
CA GLN A 26 49.40 -29.36 14.49
C GLN A 26 48.56 -29.73 15.71
N GLN A 27 47.23 -29.74 15.59
CA GLN A 27 46.32 -30.11 16.69
C GLN A 27 46.50 -31.56 17.15
N GLU A 28 46.89 -32.48 16.24
CA GLU A 28 47.05 -33.91 16.52
C GLU A 28 48.43 -34.30 17.11
N LEU A 29 49.41 -33.38 17.16
CA LEU A 29 50.77 -33.65 17.64
C LEU A 29 51.01 -33.14 19.06
N GLY A 30 51.57 -33.99 19.93
CA GLY A 30 52.03 -33.61 21.27
C GLY A 30 53.26 -32.68 21.28
N THR A 31 53.48 -31.95 22.38
CA THR A 31 54.42 -30.83 22.52
C THR A 31 55.85 -31.13 22.07
N ILE A 32 56.36 -32.33 22.35
CA ILE A 32 57.74 -32.75 21.98
C ILE A 32 57.85 -33.01 20.47
N ARG A 33 56.81 -33.58 19.84
CA ARG A 33 56.80 -33.81 18.38
C ARG A 33 56.62 -32.52 17.57
N ARG A 34 55.91 -31.52 18.11
CA ARG A 34 55.83 -30.18 17.51
C ARG A 34 57.21 -29.53 17.41
N PHE A 35 58.05 -29.69 18.44
CA PHE A 35 59.41 -29.13 18.46
C PHE A 35 60.31 -29.74 17.37
N PHE A 36 60.24 -31.06 17.15
CA PHE A 36 61.04 -31.73 16.11
C PHE A 36 60.55 -31.49 14.67
N LYS A 37 59.26 -31.15 14.48
CA LYS A 37 58.67 -30.85 13.16
C LYS A 37 58.55 -29.35 12.86
N GLN A 38 59.00 -28.49 13.77
CA GLN A 38 58.80 -27.05 13.66
C GLN A 38 59.42 -26.49 12.36
N SER A 39 60.61 -26.94 11.97
CA SER A 39 61.24 -26.49 10.72
C SER A 39 60.47 -26.91 9.47
N GLU A 40 59.88 -28.10 9.46
CA GLU A 40 59.10 -28.63 8.33
C GLU A 40 57.77 -27.87 8.17
N ILE A 41 57.13 -27.54 9.28
CA ILE A 41 55.87 -26.79 9.29
C ILE A 41 56.11 -25.31 8.95
N THR A 42 57.19 -24.71 9.46
CA THR A 42 57.55 -23.33 9.13
C THR A 42 57.84 -23.20 7.63
N ALA A 43 58.56 -24.17 7.04
CA ALA A 43 58.81 -24.21 5.60
C ALA A 43 57.52 -24.38 4.77
N GLN A 44 56.54 -25.16 5.24
CA GLN A 44 55.25 -25.30 4.54
C GLN A 44 54.38 -24.04 4.61
N LEU A 45 54.43 -23.31 5.74
CA LEU A 45 53.72 -22.03 5.90
C LEU A 45 54.38 -20.93 5.06
N GLU A 46 55.71 -20.84 5.06
CA GLU A 46 56.46 -19.92 4.18
C GLU A 46 56.18 -20.20 2.70
N ALA A 47 56.08 -21.48 2.31
CA ALA A 47 55.71 -21.84 0.94
C ALA A 47 54.27 -21.41 0.58
N CYS A 48 53.31 -21.55 1.51
CA CYS A 48 51.93 -21.08 1.30
C CYS A 48 51.86 -19.56 1.23
N GLU A 49 52.62 -18.84 2.06
CA GLU A 49 52.72 -17.39 2.05
C GLU A 49 53.30 -16.88 0.72
N THR A 50 54.36 -17.51 0.24
CA THR A 50 54.99 -17.17 -1.05
C THR A 50 54.05 -17.45 -2.24
N GLU A 51 53.32 -18.58 -2.23
CA GLU A 51 52.29 -18.89 -3.23
C GLU A 51 51.13 -17.87 -3.19
N LEU A 52 50.71 -17.46 -1.99
CA LEU A 52 49.63 -16.47 -1.80
C LEU A 52 50.04 -15.07 -2.29
N GLN A 53 51.27 -14.63 -1.97
CA GLN A 53 51.81 -13.35 -2.44
C GLN A 53 51.93 -13.31 -3.98
N SER A 54 52.41 -14.39 -4.60
CA SER A 54 52.46 -14.50 -6.07
C SER A 54 51.08 -14.45 -6.71
N LEU A 55 50.08 -15.11 -6.09
CA LEU A 55 48.69 -15.03 -6.53
C LEU A 55 48.16 -13.60 -6.40
N LEU A 56 48.44 -12.93 -5.28
CA LEU A 56 48.02 -11.56 -5.00
C LEU A 56 48.61 -10.57 -6.01
N GLU A 57 49.91 -10.70 -6.35
CA GLU A 57 50.56 -9.88 -7.37
C GLU A 57 49.95 -10.10 -8.76
N SER A 58 49.67 -11.35 -9.14
CA SER A 58 48.99 -11.68 -10.40
C SER A 58 47.59 -11.05 -10.48
N PHE A 59 46.82 -11.11 -9.38
CA PHE A 59 45.53 -10.44 -9.26
C PHE A 59 45.66 -8.91 -9.32
N LYS A 60 46.68 -8.32 -8.69
CA LYS A 60 46.95 -6.87 -8.69
C LYS A 60 47.23 -6.37 -10.11
N VAL A 61 48.06 -7.09 -10.87
CA VAL A 61 48.39 -6.75 -12.27
C VAL A 61 47.15 -6.86 -13.18
N HIS A 62 46.30 -7.87 -12.99
CA HIS A 62 45.09 -8.02 -13.79
C HIS A 62 44.02 -6.96 -13.45
N CYS A 63 43.83 -6.64 -12.17
CA CYS A 63 42.88 -5.62 -11.72
C CYS A 63 43.28 -4.20 -12.18
N LEU A 64 44.57 -3.91 -12.31
CA LEU A 64 45.07 -2.62 -12.80
C LEU A 64 45.01 -2.46 -14.33
N SER A 65 44.78 -3.54 -15.09
CA SER A 65 44.79 -3.52 -16.57
C SER A 65 43.41 -3.27 -17.22
N ILE A 66 42.33 -3.41 -16.46
CA ILE A 66 40.93 -3.27 -16.93
C ILE A 66 40.42 -1.81 -16.90
N PRO A 67 40.78 -0.95 -15.93
CA PRO A 67 40.24 0.42 -15.87
C PRO A 67 40.83 1.33 -16.95
N THR A 68 42.11 1.18 -17.29
CA THR A 68 42.84 2.17 -18.09
C THR A 68 42.47 2.17 -19.58
N LYS A 69 42.07 1.04 -20.17
CA LYS A 69 41.61 1.00 -21.57
C LYS A 69 40.13 1.37 -21.75
N THR A 70 39.32 1.19 -20.72
CA THR A 70 37.87 1.43 -20.79
C THR A 70 37.52 2.88 -20.43
N ILE A 71 38.22 3.46 -19.44
CA ILE A 71 38.01 4.85 -19.00
C ILE A 71 38.51 5.85 -20.05
N ALA A 72 39.64 5.60 -20.70
CA ALA A 72 40.16 6.48 -21.76
C ALA A 72 39.27 6.50 -23.03
N GLY A 73 38.54 5.42 -23.30
CA GLY A 73 37.55 5.37 -24.39
C GLY A 73 36.22 6.02 -24.03
N LEU A 74 35.84 6.00 -22.76
CA LEU A 74 34.60 6.60 -22.25
C LEU A 74 34.74 8.12 -22.04
N SER A 75 35.89 8.63 -21.60
CA SER A 75 36.09 10.08 -21.43
C SER A 75 36.08 10.83 -22.77
N ALA A 76 36.74 10.27 -23.79
CA ALA A 76 36.74 10.84 -25.14
C ALA A 76 35.34 10.86 -25.78
N GLY A 77 34.48 9.87 -25.48
CA GLY A 77 33.10 9.83 -25.95
C GLY A 77 32.13 10.71 -25.16
N MET A 78 32.42 11.01 -23.89
CA MET A 78 31.61 11.90 -23.05
C MET A 78 31.87 13.38 -23.35
N GLU A 79 33.12 13.79 -23.60
CA GLU A 79 33.44 15.17 -23.98
C GLU A 79 32.80 15.55 -25.32
N GLN A 80 32.85 14.66 -26.31
CA GLN A 80 32.23 14.88 -27.63
C GLN A 80 30.70 15.02 -27.55
N ARG A 81 30.03 14.22 -26.70
CA ARG A 81 28.58 14.33 -26.49
C ARG A 81 28.18 15.54 -25.65
N HIS A 82 29.07 15.99 -24.75
CA HIS A 82 28.84 17.19 -23.95
C HIS A 82 28.87 18.46 -24.80
N GLU A 83 29.80 18.57 -25.76
CA GLU A 83 29.82 19.66 -26.75
C GLU A 83 28.56 19.65 -27.65
N GLU A 84 28.13 18.49 -28.13
CA GLU A 84 26.90 18.37 -28.95
C GLU A 84 25.62 18.81 -28.18
N ILE A 85 25.54 18.50 -26.88
CA ILE A 85 24.41 18.89 -26.04
C ILE A 85 24.43 20.40 -25.73
N LEU A 86 25.61 20.99 -25.54
CA LEU A 86 25.74 22.43 -25.31
C LEU A 86 25.38 23.24 -26.56
N GLU A 87 25.70 22.76 -27.76
CA GLU A 87 25.24 23.38 -29.02
C GLU A 87 23.72 23.28 -29.21
N LEU A 88 23.10 22.15 -28.84
CA LEU A 88 21.65 21.98 -28.89
C LEU A 88 20.89 22.84 -27.87
N LEU A 89 21.47 23.06 -26.68
CA LEU A 89 20.89 23.93 -25.64
C LEU A 89 21.03 25.42 -25.98
N ALA A 90 22.12 25.80 -26.65
CA ALA A 90 22.29 27.16 -27.19
C ALA A 90 21.26 27.44 -28.31
N ALA A 91 20.86 26.43 -29.08
CA ALA A 91 19.85 26.58 -30.15
C ALA A 91 18.40 26.66 -29.64
N GLN A 92 18.08 26.18 -28.44
CA GLN A 92 16.71 26.19 -27.89
C GLN A 92 16.39 27.40 -27.02
N SER A 93 17.40 28.05 -26.42
CA SER A 93 17.24 29.18 -25.48
C SER A 93 16.81 30.50 -26.13
N ASP A 94 16.86 30.61 -27.46
CA ASP A 94 16.37 31.79 -28.20
C ASP A 94 14.86 31.77 -28.52
N SER A 95 14.11 30.71 -28.15
CA SER A 95 12.72 30.54 -28.63
C SER A 95 11.59 30.52 -27.59
N GLN A 96 11.87 30.53 -26.27
CA GLN A 96 10.83 30.36 -25.25
C GLN A 96 11.01 31.21 -23.98
N SER A 97 11.14 32.53 -24.10
CA SER A 97 10.99 33.44 -22.96
C SER A 97 9.89 34.48 -23.22
N SER A 98 8.64 34.17 -22.86
CA SER A 98 7.65 35.23 -22.53
C SER A 98 6.44 34.83 -21.68
N ASP A 99 5.92 33.58 -21.69
CA ASP A 99 4.50 33.41 -21.30
C ASP A 99 4.13 32.55 -20.06
N THR A 100 5.05 32.15 -19.19
CA THR A 100 4.72 31.17 -18.11
C THR A 100 4.62 31.69 -16.66
N MET A 101 4.71 33.01 -16.41
CA MET A 101 4.78 33.55 -15.03
C MET A 101 3.44 34.00 -14.40
N SER A 102 2.26 33.78 -14.99
CA SER A 102 0.99 34.34 -14.45
C SER A 102 -0.06 33.34 -13.95
N LEU A 103 0.16 32.02 -14.03
CA LEU A 103 -0.87 31.02 -13.70
C LEU A 103 -0.64 30.25 -12.38
N ALA A 104 0.43 30.53 -11.64
CA ALA A 104 0.82 29.76 -10.46
C ALA A 104 0.23 30.24 -9.11
N GLN A 105 -0.54 31.33 -9.06
CA GLN A 105 -0.97 31.95 -7.79
C GLN A 105 -2.43 31.70 -7.37
N ASN A 106 -3.23 30.94 -8.14
CA ASN A 106 -4.66 30.74 -7.84
C ASN A 106 -5.04 29.34 -7.28
N SER A 107 -4.08 28.48 -6.94
CA SER A 107 -4.35 27.09 -6.50
C SER A 107 -4.21 26.84 -4.99
N GLU A 108 -3.79 27.83 -4.19
CA GLU A 108 -3.54 27.65 -2.74
C GLU A 108 -4.79 27.84 -1.84
N MET A 109 -5.94 28.25 -2.38
CA MET A 109 -7.15 28.53 -1.57
C MET A 109 -8.16 27.38 -1.43
N SER A 110 -7.94 26.21 -2.03
CA SER A 110 -8.95 25.12 -2.05
C SER A 110 -8.60 23.88 -1.20
N ARG A 111 -7.56 23.92 -0.36
CA ARG A 111 -7.07 22.74 0.39
C ARG A 111 -7.51 22.63 1.87
N SER A 112 -8.58 23.31 2.27
CA SER A 112 -9.18 23.12 3.60
C SER A 112 -10.68 22.84 3.52
N SER A 113 -11.04 21.58 3.31
CA SER A 113 -12.39 21.07 3.58
C SER A 113 -12.30 19.55 3.77
N GLY A 114 -12.45 19.08 5.02
CA GLY A 114 -12.70 17.67 5.29
C GLY A 114 -13.99 17.25 4.58
N ALA A 115 -14.03 16.02 4.08
CA ALA A 115 -15.17 15.46 3.36
C ALA A 115 -16.47 15.70 4.14
N LEU A 116 -17.34 16.58 3.62
CA LEU A 116 -18.70 16.78 4.12
C LEU A 116 -19.42 15.43 4.09
N SER A 117 -19.90 14.92 5.22
CA SER A 117 -20.78 13.76 5.23
C SER A 117 -22.12 14.19 4.63
N ILE A 118 -22.40 13.77 3.41
CA ILE A 118 -23.66 14.10 2.73
C ILE A 118 -24.73 13.12 3.25
N VAL A 119 -25.45 13.53 4.30
CA VAL A 119 -26.66 12.83 4.75
C VAL A 119 -27.75 13.03 3.69
N PRO A 120 -28.50 11.99 3.25
CA PRO A 120 -29.59 12.16 2.29
C PRO A 120 -30.66 13.14 2.79
N ALA A 121 -31.40 13.78 1.88
CA ALA A 121 -32.41 14.78 2.24
C ALA A 121 -33.49 14.22 3.17
N SER A 122 -33.98 15.07 4.09
CA SER A 122 -35.07 14.72 4.99
C SER A 122 -36.38 14.47 4.21
N PRO A 123 -37.25 13.54 4.68
CA PRO A 123 -38.56 13.35 4.08
C PRO A 123 -39.39 14.65 4.19
N GLN A 124 -39.98 15.10 3.07
CA GLN A 124 -40.77 16.33 3.04
C GLN A 124 -42.19 16.14 3.60
N ILE A 125 -42.75 14.94 3.44
CA ILE A 125 -44.05 14.55 3.98
C ILE A 125 -43.80 13.41 4.98
N PHE A 126 -43.97 13.70 6.27
CA PHE A 126 -43.70 12.77 7.36
C PHE A 126 -44.73 12.98 8.47
N HIS A 127 -45.71 12.08 8.55
CA HIS A 127 -46.82 12.15 9.52
C HIS A 127 -47.03 10.80 10.21
N GLY A 128 -47.44 10.85 11.47
CA GLY A 128 -47.93 9.68 12.21
C GLY A 128 -46.84 8.75 12.72
N ARG A 129 -45.63 9.27 12.88
CA ARG A 129 -44.42 8.57 13.38
C ARG A 129 -43.69 9.36 14.45
N GLU A 130 -44.33 10.37 15.01
CA GLU A 130 -43.76 11.29 15.99
C GLU A 130 -43.44 10.55 17.30
N SER A 131 -44.26 9.57 17.69
CA SER A 131 -44.01 8.73 18.87
C SER A 131 -42.75 7.88 18.74
N GLU A 132 -42.60 7.17 17.62
CA GLU A 132 -41.46 6.29 17.36
C GLU A 132 -40.18 7.10 17.15
N LEU A 133 -40.29 8.27 16.49
CA LEU A 133 -39.19 9.23 16.37
C LEU A 133 -38.71 9.66 17.75
N GLU A 134 -39.63 10.07 18.64
CA GLU A 134 -39.28 10.51 19.99
C GLU A 134 -38.69 9.37 20.83
N GLU A 135 -39.23 8.15 20.73
CA GLU A 135 -38.69 6.97 21.43
C GLU A 135 -37.26 6.66 21.00
N VAL A 136 -36.98 6.69 19.69
CA VAL A 136 -35.66 6.42 19.14
C VAL A 136 -34.68 7.55 19.47
N VAL A 137 -35.07 8.82 19.32
CA VAL A 137 -34.21 9.96 19.66
C VAL A 137 -33.92 10.00 21.16
N SER A 138 -34.91 9.74 22.01
CA SER A 138 -34.73 9.62 23.46
C SER A 138 -33.74 8.49 23.81
N ALA A 139 -33.87 7.32 23.18
CA ALA A 139 -32.92 6.22 23.35
C ALA A 139 -31.49 6.61 22.91
N LEU A 140 -31.34 7.28 21.77
CA LEU A 140 -30.06 7.80 21.28
C LEU A 140 -29.45 8.82 22.24
N MET A 141 -30.26 9.67 22.89
CA MET A 141 -29.76 10.68 23.83
C MET A 141 -29.33 10.08 25.17
N HIS A 142 -30.13 9.17 25.73
CA HIS A 142 -29.99 8.72 27.12
C HIS A 142 -29.30 7.36 27.31
N GLN A 143 -29.19 6.51 26.28
CA GLN A 143 -28.53 5.21 26.37
C GLN A 143 -27.23 5.19 25.55
N GLN A 144 -26.12 4.72 26.13
CA GLN A 144 -24.83 4.69 25.45
C GLN A 144 -24.13 3.32 25.55
N PRO A 145 -23.65 2.74 24.43
CA PRO A 145 -24.00 3.06 23.04
C PRO A 145 -25.40 2.53 22.67
N ALA A 146 -26.20 3.35 21.98
CA ALA A 146 -27.52 2.96 21.51
C ALA A 146 -27.43 2.09 20.24
N ARG A 147 -28.14 0.96 20.25
CA ARG A 147 -28.20 -0.02 19.17
C ARG A 147 -29.66 -0.33 18.90
N ILE A 148 -30.20 0.20 17.80
CA ILE A 148 -31.64 0.24 17.55
C ILE A 148 -31.94 -0.46 16.24
N SER A 149 -32.94 -1.33 16.25
CA SER A 149 -33.44 -2.02 15.07
C SER A 149 -34.85 -1.53 14.75
N VAL A 150 -35.02 -0.88 13.61
CA VAL A 150 -36.34 -0.50 13.09
C VAL A 150 -36.85 -1.63 12.20
N LEU A 151 -37.86 -2.35 12.67
CA LEU A 151 -38.42 -3.53 12.01
C LEU A 151 -39.80 -3.24 11.42
N GLY A 152 -40.25 -4.06 10.48
CA GLY A 152 -41.59 -3.95 9.91
C GLY A 152 -41.68 -4.43 8.47
N THR A 153 -42.88 -4.42 7.90
CA THR A 153 -43.13 -4.88 6.53
C THR A 153 -42.55 -3.93 5.46
N GLY A 154 -42.49 -4.39 4.21
CA GLY A 154 -42.04 -3.55 3.09
C GLY A 154 -42.94 -2.32 2.91
N GLY A 155 -42.35 -1.14 2.75
CA GLY A 155 -43.10 0.10 2.50
C GLY A 155 -43.79 0.74 3.71
N ILE A 156 -43.54 0.23 4.93
CA ILE A 156 -44.13 0.72 6.18
C ILE A 156 -43.54 2.07 6.67
N GLY A 157 -42.49 2.57 6.03
CA GLY A 157 -41.85 3.87 6.35
C GLY A 157 -40.56 3.79 7.18
N LYS A 158 -39.91 2.63 7.31
CA LYS A 158 -38.67 2.47 8.10
C LYS A 158 -37.55 3.42 7.67
N THR A 159 -37.25 3.48 6.36
CA THR A 159 -36.21 4.36 5.81
C THR A 159 -36.55 5.83 6.02
N ALA A 160 -37.83 6.22 5.90
CA ALA A 160 -38.28 7.59 6.17
C ALA A 160 -38.07 7.97 7.65
N LEU A 161 -38.38 7.05 8.57
CA LEU A 161 -38.11 7.24 10.01
C LEU A 161 -36.61 7.38 10.28
N ALA A 162 -35.77 6.53 9.68
CA ALA A 162 -34.31 6.59 9.84
C ALA A 162 -33.72 7.93 9.35
N LEU A 163 -34.20 8.45 8.22
CA LEU A 163 -33.81 9.77 7.72
C LEU A 163 -34.32 10.90 8.63
N ALA A 164 -35.55 10.83 9.11
CA ALA A 164 -36.08 11.82 10.07
C ALA A 164 -35.24 11.87 11.36
N ILE A 165 -34.79 10.72 11.87
CA ILE A 165 -33.88 10.64 13.04
C ILE A 165 -32.54 11.31 12.76
N LEU A 166 -31.93 11.08 11.58
CA LEU A 166 -30.65 11.67 11.22
C LEU A 166 -30.68 13.20 11.16
N HIS A 167 -31.84 13.78 10.83
CA HIS A 167 -32.06 15.23 10.73
C HIS A 167 -32.62 15.87 12.00
N ASP A 168 -32.88 15.11 13.07
CA ASP A 168 -33.32 15.69 14.35
C ASP A 168 -32.19 16.54 14.97
N LEU A 169 -32.52 17.77 15.40
CA LEU A 169 -31.56 18.73 15.94
C LEU A 169 -30.78 18.19 17.15
N ARG A 170 -31.40 17.34 17.98
CA ARG A 170 -30.75 16.75 19.16
C ARG A 170 -29.71 15.70 18.74
N VAL A 171 -30.02 14.93 17.70
CA VAL A 171 -29.11 13.94 17.11
C VAL A 171 -27.94 14.64 16.43
N GLU A 172 -28.20 15.71 15.67
CA GLU A 172 -27.18 16.55 15.05
C GLU A 172 -26.18 17.13 16.06
N GLN A 173 -26.69 17.63 17.20
CA GLN A 173 -25.84 18.22 18.24
C GLN A 173 -24.97 17.19 18.96
N LYS A 174 -25.46 15.96 19.14
CA LYS A 174 -24.71 14.89 19.84
C LYS A 174 -23.74 14.15 18.94
N TYR A 175 -24.13 13.89 17.69
CA TYR A 175 -23.38 13.10 16.73
C TYR A 175 -22.94 13.99 15.56
N CYS A 176 -21.72 14.53 15.66
CA CYS A 176 -21.13 15.33 14.59
C CYS A 176 -20.91 14.49 13.32
N HIS A 177 -20.69 13.19 13.48
CA HIS A 177 -20.48 12.23 12.40
C HIS A 177 -21.73 11.36 12.19
N ARG A 178 -22.46 11.61 11.10
CA ARG A 178 -23.71 10.92 10.74
C ARG A 178 -23.57 10.28 9.37
N TYR A 179 -23.81 8.97 9.30
CA TYR A 179 -23.66 8.19 8.07
C TYR A 179 -24.93 7.41 7.76
N PHE A 180 -25.37 7.47 6.50
CA PHE A 180 -26.45 6.67 5.97
C PHE A 180 -25.89 5.76 4.86
N VAL A 181 -25.96 4.45 5.05
CA VAL A 181 -25.46 3.44 4.11
C VAL A 181 -26.62 2.57 3.67
N SER A 182 -26.94 2.59 2.37
CA SER A 182 -27.90 1.64 1.80
C SER A 182 -27.23 0.29 1.54
N CYS A 183 -27.81 -0.78 2.09
CA CYS A 183 -27.34 -2.16 1.91
C CYS A 183 -28.09 -2.91 0.80
N GLU A 184 -28.94 -2.23 0.02
CA GLU A 184 -29.81 -2.86 -1.00
C GLU A 184 -29.03 -3.57 -2.13
N SER A 185 -27.78 -3.18 -2.37
CA SER A 185 -26.88 -3.84 -3.34
C SER A 185 -25.76 -4.66 -2.69
N ALA A 186 -25.73 -4.76 -1.36
CA ALA A 186 -24.75 -5.54 -0.61
C ALA A 186 -25.29 -6.95 -0.32
N ASN A 187 -24.94 -7.92 -1.16
CA ASN A 187 -25.38 -9.32 -1.07
C ASN A 187 -24.42 -10.22 -0.28
N SER A 188 -23.39 -9.65 0.36
CA SER A 188 -22.43 -10.41 1.18
C SER A 188 -21.81 -9.57 2.29
N ASP A 189 -21.13 -10.23 3.22
CA ASP A 189 -20.33 -9.63 4.29
C ASP A 189 -19.25 -8.69 3.73
N VAL A 190 -18.55 -9.09 2.68
CA VAL A 190 -17.51 -8.27 2.04
C VAL A 190 -18.12 -7.00 1.41
N GLN A 191 -19.30 -7.11 0.80
CA GLN A 191 -19.95 -5.99 0.13
C GLN A 191 -20.54 -4.99 1.12
N ILE A 192 -21.12 -5.43 2.25
CA ILE A 192 -21.56 -4.50 3.29
C ILE A 192 -20.37 -3.80 3.94
N ILE A 193 -19.29 -4.52 4.24
CA ILE A 193 -18.05 -3.93 4.77
C ILE A 193 -17.51 -2.88 3.78
N SER A 194 -17.50 -3.21 2.48
CA SER A 194 -17.07 -2.27 1.45
C SER A 194 -17.99 -1.07 1.31
N ALA A 195 -19.32 -1.28 1.33
CA ALA A 195 -20.29 -0.19 1.26
C ALA A 195 -20.11 0.80 2.41
N VAL A 196 -19.90 0.30 3.62
CA VAL A 196 -19.56 1.15 4.77
C VAL A 196 -18.21 1.83 4.55
N GLY A 197 -17.16 1.10 4.16
CA GLY A 197 -15.83 1.66 3.89
C GLY A 197 -15.85 2.83 2.89
N VAL A 198 -16.56 2.68 1.76
CA VAL A 198 -16.73 3.73 0.74
C VAL A 198 -17.40 4.98 1.31
N HIS A 199 -18.46 4.83 2.12
CA HIS A 199 -19.13 5.98 2.75
C HIS A 199 -18.26 6.69 3.79
N LEU A 200 -17.26 5.98 4.35
CA LEU A 200 -16.27 6.55 5.26
C LEU A 200 -15.04 7.12 4.53
N GLY A 201 -14.93 6.95 3.21
CA GLY A 201 -13.74 7.32 2.43
C GLY A 201 -12.52 6.45 2.71
N LEU A 202 -12.74 5.20 3.17
CA LEU A 202 -11.69 4.24 3.47
C LEU A 202 -11.32 3.45 2.22
N GLU A 203 -10.01 3.28 1.99
CA GLU A 203 -9.53 2.48 0.88
C GLU A 203 -9.87 0.99 1.07
N PRO A 204 -10.19 0.30 -0.03
CA PRO A 204 -10.40 -1.14 -0.04
C PRO A 204 -9.20 -1.88 0.55
N SER A 205 -9.43 -2.64 1.62
CA SER A 205 -8.39 -3.44 2.26
C SER A 205 -8.95 -4.76 2.77
N ARG A 206 -8.09 -5.76 2.95
CA ARG A 206 -8.49 -7.06 3.49
C ARG A 206 -8.92 -7.00 4.96
N GLN A 207 -8.50 -5.96 5.67
CA GLN A 207 -8.87 -5.69 7.05
C GLN A 207 -9.83 -4.50 7.14
N LEU A 208 -10.60 -4.24 6.08
CA LEU A 208 -11.50 -3.08 6.03
C LEU A 208 -12.50 -3.07 7.21
N SER A 209 -12.96 -4.24 7.67
CA SER A 209 -13.79 -4.32 8.89
C SER A 209 -13.10 -3.76 10.13
N LYS A 210 -11.81 -4.03 10.32
CA LYS A 210 -11.02 -3.45 11.42
C LYS A 210 -10.75 -1.96 11.21
N ALA A 211 -10.47 -1.55 9.97
CA ALA A 211 -10.27 -0.15 9.63
C ALA A 211 -11.54 0.68 9.91
N ILE A 212 -12.72 0.14 9.63
CA ILE A 212 -14.02 0.76 9.95
C ILE A 212 -14.18 0.92 11.45
N VAL A 213 -13.92 -0.15 12.22
CA VAL A 213 -13.99 -0.10 13.70
C VAL A 213 -13.03 0.96 14.25
N GLN A 214 -11.78 0.98 13.76
CA GLN A 214 -10.79 1.96 14.20
C GLN A 214 -11.15 3.39 13.79
N TYR A 215 -11.64 3.60 12.56
CA TYR A 215 -12.14 4.90 12.12
C TYR A 215 -13.20 5.43 13.09
N PHE A 216 -14.15 4.57 13.46
CA PHE A 216 -15.17 4.95 14.41
C PHE A 216 -14.62 5.19 15.81
N CYS A 217 -13.56 4.48 16.25
CA CYS A 217 -12.88 4.77 17.51
C CYS A 217 -12.17 6.15 17.52
N ASP A 218 -11.66 6.59 16.37
CA ASP A 218 -10.88 7.83 16.24
C ASP A 218 -11.76 9.07 16.00
N CYS A 219 -12.94 8.91 15.37
CA CYS A 219 -13.81 10.04 15.00
C CYS A 219 -14.62 10.63 16.16
N GLY A 220 -14.68 9.96 17.32
CA GLY A 220 -15.58 10.36 18.40
C GLY A 220 -17.06 10.04 18.09
N PRO A 221 -18.04 10.61 18.82
CA PRO A 221 -19.45 10.19 18.76
C PRO A 221 -20.02 10.17 17.34
N ALA A 222 -20.39 8.98 16.87
CA ALA A 222 -20.91 8.75 15.53
C ALA A 222 -22.23 7.98 15.53
N LEU A 223 -23.09 8.25 14.55
CA LEU A 223 -24.31 7.49 14.27
C LEU A 223 -24.22 6.87 12.87
N LEU A 224 -24.23 5.53 12.82
CA LEU A 224 -24.25 4.76 11.59
C LEU A 224 -25.64 4.15 11.36
N VAL A 225 -26.27 4.52 10.24
CA VAL A 225 -27.53 3.96 9.76
C VAL A 225 -27.23 2.96 8.64
N LEU A 226 -27.65 1.71 8.82
CA LEU A 226 -27.62 0.66 7.79
C LEU A 226 -29.05 0.35 7.33
N ASP A 227 -29.40 0.77 6.11
CA ASP A 227 -30.75 0.63 5.56
C ASP A 227 -30.87 -0.63 4.68
N ASN A 228 -31.99 -1.35 4.76
CA ASN A 228 -32.24 -2.62 4.04
C ASN A 228 -31.25 -3.73 4.40
N MET A 229 -30.97 -3.90 5.70
CA MET A 229 -30.02 -4.89 6.20
C MET A 229 -30.43 -6.34 5.96
N GLU A 230 -31.68 -6.62 5.57
CA GLU A 230 -32.09 -7.96 5.16
C GLU A 230 -31.31 -8.50 3.96
N THR A 231 -30.87 -7.64 3.02
CA THR A 231 -30.20 -8.07 1.78
C THR A 231 -28.90 -8.85 2.03
N PRO A 232 -27.95 -8.33 2.83
CA PRO A 232 -26.74 -9.10 3.18
C PRO A 232 -26.99 -10.20 4.23
N TRP A 233 -28.01 -10.06 5.08
CA TRP A 233 -28.19 -10.89 6.28
C TRP A 233 -29.10 -12.11 6.08
N GLU A 234 -30.09 -12.04 5.20
CA GLU A 234 -31.05 -13.13 4.96
C GLU A 234 -30.42 -14.41 4.36
N PRO A 235 -29.43 -14.33 3.43
CA PRO A 235 -28.79 -15.53 2.90
C PRO A 235 -28.04 -16.33 3.99
N VAL A 236 -28.35 -17.63 4.09
CA VAL A 236 -27.79 -18.53 5.12
C VAL A 236 -26.26 -18.59 5.10
N SER A 237 -25.66 -18.49 3.91
CA SER A 237 -24.20 -18.56 3.72
C SER A 237 -23.43 -17.33 4.26
N THR A 238 -24.08 -16.17 4.32
CA THR A 238 -23.44 -14.90 4.73
C THR A 238 -23.91 -14.42 6.10
N ARG A 239 -25.10 -14.85 6.56
CA ARG A 239 -25.74 -14.44 7.81
C ARG A 239 -24.79 -14.39 9.02
N ALA A 240 -24.08 -15.48 9.27
CA ALA A 240 -23.17 -15.58 10.42
C ALA A 240 -22.04 -14.54 10.38
N LYS A 241 -21.49 -14.27 9.19
CA LYS A 241 -20.38 -13.32 8.97
C LYS A 241 -20.84 -11.86 9.03
N VAL A 242 -22.04 -11.58 8.53
CA VAL A 242 -22.67 -10.25 8.66
C VAL A 242 -22.94 -9.95 10.13
N GLU A 243 -23.41 -10.93 10.89
CA GLU A 243 -23.57 -10.78 12.34
C GLU A 243 -22.23 -10.59 13.07
N ASP A 244 -21.15 -11.24 12.62
CA ASP A 244 -19.80 -10.99 13.16
C ASP A 244 -19.36 -9.55 12.89
N PHE A 245 -19.61 -9.02 11.69
CA PHE A 245 -19.30 -7.62 11.39
C PHE A 245 -20.13 -6.64 12.23
N LEU A 246 -21.43 -6.88 12.41
CA LEU A 246 -22.25 -6.06 13.30
C LEU A 246 -21.74 -6.14 14.75
N SER A 247 -21.33 -7.32 15.22
CA SER A 247 -20.74 -7.48 16.54
C SER A 247 -19.46 -6.64 16.69
N LEU A 248 -18.59 -6.62 15.67
CA LEU A 248 -17.37 -5.78 15.67
C LEU A 248 -17.69 -4.28 15.79
N LEU A 249 -18.72 -3.80 15.09
CA LEU A 249 -19.16 -2.39 15.23
C LEU A 249 -19.65 -2.09 16.65
N THR A 250 -20.24 -3.07 17.34
CA THR A 250 -20.74 -2.87 18.70
C THR A 250 -19.65 -2.72 19.75
N ASP A 251 -18.41 -3.10 19.46
CA ASP A 251 -17.27 -2.93 20.36
C ASP A 251 -16.80 -1.46 20.46
N VAL A 252 -17.23 -0.59 19.54
CA VAL A 252 -16.91 0.84 19.57
C VAL A 252 -17.80 1.55 20.60
N PRO A 253 -17.24 2.14 21.68
CA PRO A 253 -18.02 2.60 22.83
C PRO A 253 -18.91 3.83 22.54
N HIS A 254 -18.55 4.64 21.54
CA HIS A 254 -19.25 5.88 21.18
C HIS A 254 -19.95 5.82 19.81
N LEU A 255 -20.06 4.63 19.21
CA LEU A 255 -20.81 4.40 17.99
C LEU A 255 -22.25 4.01 18.32
N ALA A 256 -23.21 4.84 17.90
CA ALA A 256 -24.60 4.45 17.84
C ALA A 256 -24.89 3.75 16.51
N LEU A 257 -25.62 2.62 16.59
CA LEU A 257 -25.97 1.81 15.44
C LEU A 257 -27.49 1.79 15.27
N LEU A 258 -27.97 2.19 14.10
CA LEU A 258 -29.36 2.04 13.71
C LEU A 258 -29.45 1.19 12.45
N ILE A 259 -30.29 0.15 12.48
CA ILE A 259 -30.53 -0.68 11.31
C ILE A 259 -32.00 -0.66 10.93
N THR A 260 -32.30 -0.75 9.64
CA THR A 260 -33.66 -1.01 9.15
C THR A 260 -33.72 -2.38 8.50
N MET A 261 -34.75 -3.18 8.83
CA MET A 261 -34.91 -4.53 8.28
C MET A 261 -36.37 -4.91 8.06
N ARG A 262 -36.61 -5.79 7.08
CA ARG A 262 -37.90 -6.48 6.94
C ARG A 262 -38.09 -7.58 7.98
N GLY A 263 -39.35 -7.88 8.27
CA GLY A 263 -39.73 -8.95 9.20
C GLY A 263 -39.71 -8.51 10.66
N ALA A 264 -39.72 -9.49 11.56
CA ALA A 264 -39.74 -9.30 13.01
C ALA A 264 -38.49 -9.83 13.72
N GLU A 265 -37.58 -10.47 12.97
CA GLU A 265 -36.35 -11.05 13.49
C GLU A 265 -35.22 -10.01 13.54
N ARG A 266 -34.37 -10.07 14.58
CA ARG A 266 -33.20 -9.19 14.75
C ARG A 266 -31.91 -10.01 14.61
N PRO A 267 -30.81 -9.41 14.11
CA PRO A 267 -29.49 -10.04 14.13
C PRO A 267 -29.10 -10.49 15.54
N GLY A 268 -28.64 -11.74 15.66
CA GLY A 268 -28.49 -12.44 16.94
C GLY A 268 -27.27 -12.03 17.77
N LYS A 269 -26.16 -11.62 17.13
CA LYS A 269 -24.89 -11.28 17.80
C LYS A 269 -24.79 -9.83 18.30
N VAL A 270 -25.89 -9.06 18.25
CA VAL A 270 -25.92 -7.66 18.69
C VAL A 270 -26.76 -7.54 19.97
N LYS A 271 -26.19 -6.90 21.00
CA LYS A 271 -26.93 -6.54 22.21
C LYS A 271 -27.76 -5.27 21.98
N TRP A 272 -28.96 -5.44 21.43
CA TRP A 272 -29.92 -4.38 21.13
C TRP A 272 -30.40 -3.62 22.38
N THR A 273 -30.58 -2.30 22.23
CA THR A 273 -31.08 -1.36 23.25
C THR A 273 -32.49 -1.73 23.70
N ARG A 274 -32.76 -1.62 25.01
CA ARG A 274 -34.05 -1.94 25.62
C ARG A 274 -34.73 -0.68 26.21
N PRO A 275 -36.07 -0.59 26.19
CA PRO A 275 -37.02 -1.53 25.58
C PRO A 275 -36.83 -1.61 24.06
N PHE A 276 -37.19 -2.75 23.46
CA PHE A 276 -37.09 -2.89 22.02
C PHE A 276 -38.18 -2.06 21.35
N LEU A 277 -37.82 -1.29 20.33
CA LEU A 277 -38.80 -0.69 19.44
C LEU A 277 -39.62 -1.84 18.80
N PRO A 278 -40.95 -1.89 18.97
CA PRO A 278 -41.78 -2.90 18.32
C PRO A 278 -41.71 -2.74 16.79
N PRO A 279 -42.00 -3.81 16.00
CA PRO A 279 -42.14 -3.67 14.56
C PRO A 279 -43.15 -2.57 14.23
N LEU A 280 -42.81 -1.69 13.29
CA LEU A 280 -43.65 -0.55 12.93
C LEU A 280 -45.00 -1.04 12.43
N GLU A 281 -46.06 -0.48 13.02
CA GLU A 281 -47.45 -0.70 12.60
C GLU A 281 -47.86 0.29 11.51
N PRO A 282 -48.93 0.06 10.73
CA PRO A 282 -49.46 1.06 9.79
C PRO A 282 -49.73 2.42 10.47
N ILE A 283 -49.61 3.51 9.72
CA ILE A 283 -49.82 4.86 10.29
C ILE A 283 -51.29 5.08 10.68
N SER A 284 -51.57 6.06 11.53
CA SER A 284 -52.95 6.36 11.92
C SER A 284 -53.77 6.89 10.75
N ALA A 285 -55.09 6.64 10.74
CA ALA A 285 -55.98 7.16 9.70
C ALA A 285 -55.92 8.70 9.60
N CYS A 286 -55.66 9.40 10.71
CA CYS A 286 -55.46 10.85 10.73
C CYS A 286 -54.19 11.26 9.96
N ALA A 287 -53.06 10.59 10.20
CA ALA A 287 -51.81 10.80 9.48
C ALA A 287 -51.92 10.41 8.00
N THR A 288 -52.67 9.34 7.69
CA THR A 288 -53.00 8.95 6.33
C THR A 288 -53.77 10.07 5.62
N ARG A 289 -54.80 10.64 6.26
CA ARG A 289 -55.57 11.77 5.73
C ARG A 289 -54.67 12.98 5.45
N GLN A 290 -53.81 13.34 6.40
CA GLN A 290 -52.86 14.45 6.22
C GLN A 290 -51.94 14.22 5.02
N THR A 291 -51.41 13.01 4.87
CA THR A 291 -50.59 12.63 3.71
C THR A 291 -51.35 12.72 2.39
N PHE A 292 -52.63 12.32 2.36
CA PHE A 292 -53.49 12.47 1.18
C PHE A 292 -53.71 13.94 0.81
N VAL A 293 -53.92 14.80 1.80
CA VAL A 293 -54.16 16.24 1.60
C VAL A 293 -52.89 16.93 1.10
N ASP A 294 -51.72 16.60 1.65
CA ASP A 294 -50.44 17.20 1.25
C ASP A 294 -50.02 16.82 -0.18
N ILE A 295 -50.36 15.60 -0.65
CA ILE A 295 -50.01 15.12 -1.99
C ILE A 295 -51.06 15.52 -3.04
N ALA A 296 -52.34 15.39 -2.71
CA ALA A 296 -53.43 15.78 -3.59
C ALA A 296 -53.83 17.22 -3.30
N GLN A 297 -55.00 17.44 -2.70
CA GLN A 297 -55.52 18.74 -2.23
C GLN A 297 -56.54 18.47 -1.13
N GLU A 298 -57.04 19.52 -0.48
CA GLU A 298 -58.11 19.37 0.51
C GLU A 298 -59.42 18.87 -0.18
N PRO A 299 -60.05 17.79 0.31
CA PRO A 299 -61.24 17.22 -0.32
C PRO A 299 -62.42 18.20 -0.24
N THR A 300 -63.24 18.22 -1.29
CA THR A 300 -64.55 18.88 -1.20
C THR A 300 -65.50 18.10 -0.28
N ALA A 301 -66.55 18.74 0.22
CA ALA A 301 -67.55 18.07 1.07
C ALA A 301 -68.20 16.83 0.40
N ALA A 302 -68.23 16.78 -0.93
CA ALA A 302 -68.72 15.63 -1.70
C ALA A 302 -67.69 14.49 -1.79
N GLU A 303 -66.41 14.79 -1.63
CA GLU A 303 -65.29 13.85 -1.77
C GLU A 303 -64.84 13.25 -0.43
N GLU A 304 -65.19 13.86 0.71
CA GLU A 304 -64.83 13.36 2.05
C GLU A 304 -65.22 11.88 2.30
N PRO A 305 -66.42 11.40 1.87
CA PRO A 305 -66.74 9.98 1.99
C PRO A 305 -65.81 9.10 1.15
N ALA A 306 -65.46 9.55 -0.05
CA ALA A 306 -64.58 8.81 -0.94
C ALA A 306 -63.14 8.74 -0.42
N LEU A 307 -62.63 9.83 0.18
CA LEU A 307 -61.35 9.83 0.87
C LEU A 307 -61.36 8.87 2.06
N THR A 308 -62.44 8.85 2.85
CA THR A 308 -62.56 7.94 4.01
C THR A 308 -62.44 6.47 3.57
N GLU A 309 -63.13 6.09 2.50
CA GLU A 309 -63.04 4.72 1.96
C GLU A 309 -61.64 4.43 1.37
N LEU A 310 -61.03 5.38 0.66
CA LEU A 310 -59.66 5.23 0.14
C LEU A 310 -58.61 5.05 1.25
N ILE A 311 -58.76 5.73 2.39
CA ILE A 311 -57.88 5.56 3.56
C ILE A 311 -57.92 4.11 4.03
N GLU A 312 -59.11 3.53 4.20
CA GLU A 312 -59.27 2.12 4.61
C GLU A 312 -58.62 1.15 3.60
N LEU A 313 -58.78 1.42 2.31
CA LEU A 313 -58.27 0.58 1.22
C LEU A 313 -56.74 0.52 1.14
N THR A 314 -56.05 1.60 1.50
CA THR A 314 -54.58 1.62 1.54
C THR A 314 -53.99 0.77 2.68
N GLY A 315 -54.83 0.32 3.63
CA GLY A 315 -54.38 -0.34 4.87
C GLY A 315 -53.45 0.53 5.71
N ASN A 316 -53.49 1.85 5.51
CA ASN A 316 -52.59 2.83 6.13
C ASN A 316 -51.09 2.53 5.96
N LEU A 317 -50.70 1.91 4.84
CA LEU A 317 -49.29 1.70 4.50
C LEU A 317 -48.75 2.96 3.79
N PRO A 318 -47.73 3.65 4.30
CA PRO A 318 -47.27 4.93 3.74
C PRO A 318 -46.98 4.90 2.23
N ILE A 319 -46.39 3.81 1.73
CA ILE A 319 -46.17 3.63 0.29
C ILE A 319 -47.49 3.51 -0.51
N ALA A 320 -48.50 2.81 0.01
CA ALA A 320 -49.78 2.61 -0.65
C ALA A 320 -50.59 3.91 -0.63
N VAL A 321 -50.52 4.64 0.49
CA VAL A 321 -51.08 5.99 0.65
C VAL A 321 -50.46 6.93 -0.38
N GLY A 322 -49.13 6.97 -0.51
CA GLY A 322 -48.46 7.80 -1.49
C GLY A 322 -48.87 7.49 -2.94
N LEU A 323 -48.98 6.21 -3.30
CA LEU A 323 -49.45 5.78 -4.61
C LEU A 323 -50.90 6.22 -4.87
N MET A 324 -51.81 5.91 -3.95
CA MET A 324 -53.23 6.24 -4.10
C MET A 324 -53.52 7.74 -4.01
N ALA A 325 -52.74 8.49 -3.22
CA ALA A 325 -52.85 9.95 -3.15
C ALA A 325 -52.43 10.62 -4.47
N ASN A 326 -51.37 10.11 -5.12
CA ASN A 326 -50.99 10.60 -6.47
C ASN A 326 -52.01 10.23 -7.55
N VAL A 327 -52.68 9.11 -7.38
CA VAL A 327 -53.80 8.72 -8.24
C VAL A 327 -55.00 9.66 -8.02
N ALA A 328 -55.32 9.97 -6.77
CA ALA A 328 -56.40 10.89 -6.40
C ALA A 328 -56.12 12.34 -6.79
N SER A 329 -54.86 12.80 -6.74
CA SER A 329 -54.48 14.17 -7.11
C SER A 329 -54.81 14.52 -8.57
N PHE A 330 -54.97 13.51 -9.42
CA PHE A 330 -55.30 13.71 -10.83
C PHE A 330 -56.77 13.40 -11.18
N GLU A 331 -57.34 12.33 -10.61
CA GLU A 331 -58.70 11.88 -10.97
C GLU A 331 -59.78 12.34 -9.98
N GLY A 332 -59.38 13.01 -8.90
CA GLY A 332 -60.24 13.28 -7.75
C GLY A 332 -60.45 12.02 -6.89
N TYR A 333 -60.89 12.22 -5.65
CA TYR A 333 -61.07 11.11 -4.70
C TYR A 333 -62.17 10.14 -5.15
N ILE A 334 -63.28 10.67 -5.69
CA ILE A 334 -64.40 9.86 -6.20
C ILE A 334 -63.97 9.03 -7.41
N GLY A 335 -63.21 9.62 -8.34
CA GLY A 335 -62.70 8.91 -9.52
C GLY A 335 -61.74 7.79 -9.15
N ALA A 336 -60.81 8.05 -8.23
CA ALA A 336 -59.87 7.05 -7.72
C ALA A 336 -60.58 5.87 -7.04
N LEU A 337 -61.60 6.15 -6.23
CA LEU A 337 -62.38 5.13 -5.54
C LEU A 337 -63.22 4.28 -6.50
N SER A 338 -63.93 4.91 -7.45
CA SER A 338 -64.74 4.20 -8.44
C SER A 338 -63.89 3.24 -9.28
N ARG A 339 -62.69 3.67 -9.69
CA ARG A 339 -61.74 2.82 -10.40
C ARG A 339 -61.23 1.67 -9.55
N TRP A 340 -60.95 1.92 -8.26
CA TRP A 340 -60.55 0.85 -7.34
C TRP A 340 -61.62 -0.23 -7.26
N GLN A 341 -62.88 0.14 -7.09
CA GLN A 341 -64.00 -0.80 -7.01
C GLN A 341 -64.16 -1.60 -8.32
N ALA A 342 -64.00 -0.96 -9.48
CA ALA A 342 -64.07 -1.63 -10.78
C ALA A 342 -62.93 -2.65 -10.99
N GLU A 343 -61.68 -2.26 -10.71
CA GLU A 343 -60.51 -3.13 -10.87
C GLU A 343 -60.47 -4.25 -9.82
N ASN A 344 -60.86 -3.97 -8.57
CA ASN A 344 -60.95 -4.99 -7.52
C ASN A 344 -62.02 -6.06 -7.85
N THR A 345 -63.13 -5.67 -8.48
CA THR A 345 -64.15 -6.61 -8.97
C THR A 345 -63.63 -7.48 -10.11
N ALA A 346 -62.84 -6.91 -11.02
CA ALA A 346 -62.16 -7.67 -12.08
C ALA A 346 -61.15 -8.67 -11.52
N LEU A 347 -60.31 -8.25 -10.56
CA LEU A 347 -59.31 -9.10 -9.89
C LEU A 347 -59.95 -10.25 -9.09
N LEU A 348 -61.12 -10.01 -8.46
CA LEU A 348 -61.89 -11.03 -7.75
C LEU A 348 -62.51 -12.05 -8.71
N SER A 349 -62.92 -11.63 -9.91
CA SER A 349 -63.48 -12.53 -10.93
C SER A 349 -62.45 -13.47 -11.58
N GLU A 350 -61.15 -13.12 -11.50
CA GLU A 350 -60.03 -13.94 -11.99
C GLU A 350 -59.46 -14.91 -10.93
N GLY A 351 -60.06 -14.99 -9.72
CA GLY A 351 -59.68 -15.95 -8.67
C GLY A 351 -58.50 -15.54 -7.78
N TYR A 352 -58.12 -14.26 -7.75
CA TYR A 352 -56.95 -13.74 -7.04
C TYR A 352 -57.26 -13.16 -5.65
N ASP A 353 -57.91 -13.92 -4.77
CA ASP A 353 -58.46 -13.44 -3.48
C ASP A 353 -57.41 -13.24 -2.34
N LYS A 354 -56.10 -13.36 -2.63
CA LYS A 354 -55.02 -13.35 -1.62
C LYS A 354 -53.99 -12.20 -1.74
N ARG A 355 -54.20 -11.21 -2.61
CA ARG A 355 -53.24 -10.10 -2.82
C ARG A 355 -53.30 -9.04 -1.72
N SER A 356 -52.14 -8.50 -1.34
CA SER A 356 -52.04 -7.47 -0.28
C SER A 356 -52.55 -6.10 -0.75
N ASN A 357 -52.96 -5.22 0.17
CA ASN A 357 -53.39 -3.85 -0.15
C ASN A 357 -52.30 -3.04 -0.87
N LEU A 358 -51.02 -3.35 -0.62
CA LEU A 358 -49.89 -2.77 -1.33
C LEU A 358 -49.87 -3.20 -2.81
N GLU A 359 -49.99 -4.49 -3.10
CA GLU A 359 -50.03 -5.00 -4.48
C GLU A 359 -51.21 -4.42 -5.25
N LYS A 360 -52.38 -4.29 -4.61
CA LYS A 360 -53.55 -3.65 -5.22
C LYS A 360 -53.29 -2.17 -5.54
N SER A 361 -52.61 -1.43 -4.65
CA SER A 361 -52.24 -0.03 -4.88
C SER A 361 -51.21 0.13 -6.00
N VAL A 362 -50.27 -0.82 -6.13
CA VAL A 362 -49.34 -0.88 -7.27
C VAL A 362 -50.11 -1.14 -8.55
N ILE A 363 -50.99 -2.15 -8.60
CA ILE A 363 -51.83 -2.45 -9.78
C ILE A 363 -52.62 -1.22 -10.22
N MET A 364 -53.27 -0.54 -9.28
CA MET A 364 -54.05 0.67 -9.54
C MET A 364 -53.24 1.82 -10.13
N SER A 365 -51.97 1.91 -9.75
CA SER A 365 -51.03 2.88 -10.33
C SER A 365 -50.59 2.46 -11.74
N LEU A 366 -50.37 1.15 -11.96
CA LEU A 366 -50.01 0.57 -13.26
C LEU A 366 -51.16 0.64 -14.28
N THR A 367 -52.42 0.55 -13.84
CA THR A 367 -53.61 0.65 -14.70
C THR A 367 -54.11 2.10 -14.86
N SER A 368 -53.41 3.07 -14.29
CA SER A 368 -53.75 4.49 -14.42
C SER A 368 -53.74 4.96 -15.89
N PRO A 369 -54.59 5.93 -16.26
CA PRO A 369 -54.61 6.48 -17.62
C PRO A 369 -53.24 6.98 -18.09
N ARG A 370 -52.41 7.48 -17.17
CA ARG A 370 -51.04 7.95 -17.46
C ARG A 370 -50.14 6.83 -17.95
N ILE A 371 -50.12 5.68 -17.27
CA ILE A 371 -49.35 4.51 -17.69
C ILE A 371 -49.96 3.87 -18.95
N LYS A 372 -51.29 3.74 -19.03
CA LYS A 372 -51.98 3.23 -20.23
C LYS A 372 -51.69 4.08 -21.48
N SER A 373 -51.58 5.41 -21.32
CA SER A 373 -51.23 6.33 -22.41
C SER A 373 -49.75 6.28 -22.83
N ASN A 374 -48.90 5.64 -22.02
CA ASN A 374 -47.47 5.50 -22.26
C ASN A 374 -46.98 4.08 -21.88
N PRO A 375 -47.27 3.05 -22.70
CA PRO A 375 -46.91 1.66 -22.38
C PRO A 375 -45.40 1.46 -22.17
N ASN A 376 -44.55 2.26 -22.82
CA ASN A 376 -43.09 2.21 -22.63
C ASN A 376 -42.65 2.58 -21.20
N ALA A 377 -43.49 3.27 -20.43
CA ALA A 377 -43.22 3.53 -19.01
C ALA A 377 -43.29 2.25 -18.17
N LEU A 378 -44.19 1.31 -18.54
CA LEU A 378 -44.28 0.00 -17.90
C LEU A 378 -43.02 -0.83 -18.20
N ASP A 379 -42.55 -0.81 -19.44
CA ASP A 379 -41.31 -1.49 -19.84
C ASP A 379 -40.08 -0.91 -19.12
N LEU A 380 -40.02 0.42 -18.97
CA LEU A 380 -38.96 1.08 -18.18
C LEU A 380 -39.03 0.67 -16.69
N LEU A 381 -40.23 0.64 -16.10
CA LEU A 381 -40.41 0.22 -14.70
C LEU A 381 -40.02 -1.24 -14.50
N SER A 382 -40.39 -2.10 -15.46
CA SER A 382 -40.00 -3.50 -15.49
C SER A 382 -38.47 -3.65 -15.54
N LEU A 383 -37.77 -2.85 -16.34
CA LEU A 383 -36.31 -2.84 -16.39
C LEU A 383 -35.68 -2.36 -15.08
N LEU A 384 -36.17 -1.26 -14.51
CA LEU A 384 -35.72 -0.70 -13.22
C LEU A 384 -35.89 -1.68 -12.06
N SER A 385 -36.83 -2.63 -12.15
CA SER A 385 -36.98 -3.67 -11.13
C SER A 385 -35.71 -4.51 -10.92
N LEU A 386 -34.87 -4.65 -11.95
CA LEU A 386 -33.57 -5.34 -11.90
C LEU A 386 -32.38 -4.43 -11.53
N LEU A 387 -32.58 -3.13 -11.35
CA LEU A 387 -31.48 -2.16 -11.17
C LEU A 387 -31.49 -1.56 -9.74
N PRO A 388 -30.88 -2.22 -8.74
CA PRO A 388 -30.87 -1.74 -7.35
C PRO A 388 -30.16 -0.39 -7.17
N ASP A 389 -29.13 -0.11 -7.98
CA ASP A 389 -28.40 1.17 -7.89
C ASP A 389 -29.11 2.29 -8.68
N GLY A 390 -30.27 1.98 -9.28
CA GLY A 390 -30.96 2.88 -10.21
C GLY A 390 -30.13 3.17 -11.44
N ILE A 391 -30.65 4.01 -12.32
CA ILE A 391 -29.95 4.39 -13.54
C ILE A 391 -30.27 5.83 -13.91
N SER A 392 -29.27 6.55 -14.40
CA SER A 392 -29.45 7.90 -14.92
C SER A 392 -30.06 7.89 -16.32
N GLU A 393 -30.67 9.02 -16.70
CA GLU A 393 -31.21 9.19 -18.04
C GLU A 393 -30.12 9.11 -19.12
N ALA A 394 -28.93 9.65 -18.84
CA ALA A 394 -27.78 9.60 -19.75
C ALA A 394 -27.29 8.15 -19.99
N GLU A 395 -27.18 7.34 -18.94
CA GLU A 395 -26.79 5.92 -19.06
C GLU A 395 -27.82 5.12 -19.85
N LEU A 396 -29.12 5.33 -19.59
CA LEU A 396 -30.18 4.66 -20.35
C LEU A 396 -30.10 5.00 -21.84
N LEU A 397 -29.86 6.26 -22.20
CA LEU A 397 -29.70 6.69 -23.59
C LEU A 397 -28.46 6.07 -24.26
N SER A 398 -27.38 5.81 -23.52
CA SER A 398 -26.17 5.17 -24.06
C SER A 398 -26.27 3.65 -24.25
N THR A 399 -27.29 3.00 -23.69
CA THR A 399 -27.39 1.53 -23.67
C THR A 399 -28.13 0.91 -24.87
N HIS A 400 -28.60 1.75 -25.80
CA HIS A 400 -29.39 1.34 -26.99
C HIS A 400 -30.60 0.45 -26.65
N VAL A 401 -31.12 0.52 -25.43
CA VAL A 401 -32.32 -0.21 -25.03
C VAL A 401 -33.49 0.28 -25.90
N PRO A 402 -34.35 -0.62 -26.44
CA PRO A 402 -35.45 -0.26 -27.34
C PRO A 402 -36.63 0.39 -26.58
N LEU A 403 -36.36 1.47 -25.85
CA LEU A 403 -37.34 2.26 -25.10
C LEU A 403 -37.45 3.66 -25.73
N PRO A 404 -38.50 3.93 -26.52
CA PRO A 404 -38.70 5.27 -27.08
C PRO A 404 -39.16 6.26 -25.99
N ALA A 405 -38.80 7.53 -26.15
CA ALA A 405 -39.24 8.64 -25.30
C ALA A 405 -38.96 8.46 -23.80
N ILE A 406 -37.73 8.04 -23.45
CA ILE A 406 -37.24 7.87 -22.06
C ILE A 406 -37.58 9.05 -21.13
N PRO A 407 -37.43 10.34 -21.53
CA PRO A 407 -37.78 11.46 -20.64
C PRO A 407 -39.28 11.47 -20.29
N LYS A 408 -40.14 11.11 -21.25
CA LYS A 408 -41.59 11.00 -21.03
C LYS A 408 -41.92 9.84 -20.11
N CYS A 409 -41.28 8.68 -20.30
CA CYS A 409 -41.44 7.51 -19.41
C CYS A 409 -41.00 7.83 -17.98
N ARG A 410 -39.83 8.45 -17.80
CA ARG A 410 -39.33 8.92 -16.50
C ARG A 410 -40.34 9.88 -15.85
N SER A 411 -40.82 10.88 -16.58
CA SER A 411 -41.83 11.82 -16.07
C SER A 411 -43.12 11.10 -15.67
N THR A 412 -43.57 10.12 -16.45
CA THR A 412 -44.77 9.33 -16.12
C THR A 412 -44.56 8.56 -14.80
N LEU A 413 -43.41 7.87 -14.63
CA LEU A 413 -43.13 7.07 -13.43
C LEU A 413 -42.99 7.92 -12.16
N LEU A 414 -42.37 9.10 -12.27
CA LEU A 414 -42.26 10.07 -11.17
C LEU A 414 -43.64 10.62 -10.79
N GLN A 415 -44.47 10.96 -11.77
CA GLN A 415 -45.82 11.46 -11.56
C GLN A 415 -46.79 10.42 -10.97
N THR A 416 -46.50 9.13 -11.13
CA THR A 416 -47.28 8.04 -10.51
C THR A 416 -46.64 7.54 -9.22
N SER A 417 -45.53 8.13 -8.76
CA SER A 417 -44.75 7.69 -7.59
C SER A 417 -44.32 6.21 -7.61
N LEU A 418 -44.24 5.61 -8.81
CA LEU A 418 -43.75 4.24 -9.01
C LEU A 418 -42.21 4.20 -9.00
N ALA A 419 -41.57 5.34 -9.22
CA ALA A 419 -40.13 5.55 -9.15
C ALA A 419 -39.83 6.92 -8.50
N PHE A 420 -38.60 7.11 -8.03
CA PHE A 420 -38.12 8.34 -7.40
C PHE A 420 -36.66 8.64 -7.83
N LEU A 421 -36.16 9.85 -7.57
CA LEU A 421 -34.79 10.26 -7.90
C LEU A 421 -33.90 10.28 -6.66
N VAL A 422 -32.71 9.69 -6.77
CA VAL A 422 -31.60 9.80 -5.81
C VAL A 422 -30.35 10.15 -6.61
N ASP A 423 -29.71 11.28 -6.30
CA ASP A 423 -28.50 11.75 -7.02
C ASP A 423 -28.65 11.72 -8.55
N SER A 424 -29.81 12.18 -9.04
CA SER A 424 -30.19 12.17 -10.47
C SER A 424 -30.35 10.78 -11.12
N ARG A 425 -30.33 9.70 -10.34
CA ARG A 425 -30.62 8.33 -10.78
C ARG A 425 -32.06 7.97 -10.46
N LEU A 426 -32.75 7.36 -11.43
CA LEU A 426 -34.10 6.87 -11.27
C LEU A 426 -34.08 5.53 -10.54
N LYS A 427 -34.72 5.45 -9.39
CA LYS A 427 -34.80 4.27 -8.52
C LYS A 427 -36.25 3.84 -8.29
N VAL A 428 -36.43 2.56 -8.01
CA VAL A 428 -37.72 1.98 -7.64
C VAL A 428 -37.55 1.35 -6.27
N VAL A 429 -38.50 1.58 -5.37
CA VAL A 429 -38.44 1.02 -4.02
C VAL A 429 -38.58 -0.49 -4.08
N SER A 430 -37.82 -1.21 -3.24
CA SER A 430 -37.75 -2.66 -3.24
C SER A 430 -39.10 -3.40 -3.30
N PRO A 431 -40.18 -3.01 -2.58
CA PRO A 431 -41.48 -3.70 -2.70
C PRO A 431 -42.11 -3.63 -4.10
N ILE A 432 -41.97 -2.50 -4.80
CA ILE A 432 -42.46 -2.36 -6.17
C ILE A 432 -41.57 -3.19 -7.12
N ARG A 433 -40.24 -3.22 -6.88
CA ARG A 433 -39.32 -4.08 -7.64
C ARG A 433 -39.69 -5.56 -7.50
N ASP A 434 -39.99 -6.02 -6.29
CA ASP A 434 -40.39 -7.40 -6.00
C ASP A 434 -41.68 -7.76 -6.74
N TYR A 435 -42.70 -6.89 -6.68
CA TYR A 435 -43.93 -7.08 -7.43
C TYR A 435 -43.68 -7.12 -8.94
N MET A 436 -42.93 -6.16 -9.49
CA MET A 436 -42.65 -6.11 -10.92
C MET A 436 -41.88 -7.34 -11.39
N ARG A 437 -40.87 -7.82 -10.64
CA ARG A 437 -40.12 -9.04 -11.00
C ARG A 437 -40.98 -10.31 -11.08
N THR A 438 -42.09 -10.36 -10.35
CA THR A 438 -43.01 -11.52 -10.36
C THR A 438 -44.15 -11.36 -11.35
N ALA A 439 -44.80 -10.19 -11.38
CA ALA A 439 -46.00 -9.92 -12.17
C ALA A 439 -45.72 -9.45 -13.60
N HIS A 440 -44.63 -8.68 -13.80
CA HIS A 440 -44.24 -8.11 -15.07
C HIS A 440 -42.70 -8.18 -15.23
N PRO A 441 -42.12 -9.39 -15.34
CA PRO A 441 -40.67 -9.54 -15.45
C PRO A 441 -40.14 -8.87 -16.73
N PRO A 442 -38.96 -8.25 -16.68
CA PRO A 442 -38.40 -7.59 -17.86
C PRO A 442 -38.05 -8.59 -18.95
N SER A 443 -38.44 -8.25 -20.17
CA SER A 443 -38.15 -9.05 -21.35
C SER A 443 -36.65 -9.08 -21.65
N LEU A 444 -36.21 -10.17 -22.29
CA LEU A 444 -34.82 -10.30 -22.75
C LEU A 444 -34.45 -9.21 -23.77
N SER A 445 -35.42 -8.64 -24.50
CA SER A 445 -35.17 -7.52 -25.42
C SER A 445 -34.75 -6.24 -24.70
N LEU A 446 -35.12 -6.06 -23.43
CA LEU A 446 -34.76 -4.90 -22.61
C LEU A 446 -33.49 -5.14 -21.79
N THR A 447 -33.31 -6.36 -21.26
CA THR A 447 -32.17 -6.67 -20.38
C THR A 447 -30.88 -6.95 -21.13
N ARG A 448 -30.93 -7.54 -22.34
CA ARG A 448 -29.74 -7.85 -23.14
C ARG A 448 -28.92 -6.62 -23.54
N PRO A 449 -29.49 -5.54 -24.11
CA PRO A 449 -28.69 -4.36 -24.48
C PRO A 449 -27.99 -3.74 -23.27
N LEU A 450 -28.70 -3.65 -22.14
CA LEU A 450 -28.16 -3.10 -20.90
C LEU A 450 -27.03 -3.98 -20.32
N ARG A 451 -27.22 -5.29 -20.29
CA ARG A 451 -26.17 -6.23 -19.89
C ARG A 451 -24.96 -6.12 -20.80
N ASN A 452 -25.17 -6.12 -22.12
CA ASN A 452 -24.08 -6.04 -23.08
C ASN A 452 -23.31 -4.73 -22.90
N HIS A 453 -23.99 -3.61 -22.68
CA HIS A 453 -23.34 -2.33 -22.37
C HIS A 453 -22.42 -2.44 -21.15
N PHE A 454 -22.91 -2.98 -20.02
CA PHE A 454 -22.08 -3.15 -18.83
C PHE A 454 -20.95 -4.18 -19.01
N GLN A 455 -21.18 -5.26 -19.76
CA GLN A 455 -20.13 -6.21 -20.10
C GLN A 455 -19.06 -5.58 -20.99
N GLU A 456 -19.43 -4.72 -21.94
CA GLU A 456 -18.47 -3.95 -22.73
C GLU A 456 -17.69 -2.98 -21.84
N LEU A 457 -18.32 -2.30 -20.88
CA LEU A 457 -17.60 -1.48 -19.90
C LEU A 457 -16.60 -2.31 -19.07
N LEU A 458 -16.99 -3.51 -18.63
CA LEU A 458 -16.10 -4.44 -17.93
C LEU A 458 -14.94 -4.91 -18.84
N LYS A 459 -15.20 -5.19 -20.12
CA LYS A 459 -14.16 -5.57 -21.09
C LYS A 459 -13.18 -4.41 -21.36
N VAL A 460 -13.69 -3.19 -21.54
CA VAL A 460 -12.87 -1.99 -21.69
C VAL A 460 -12.00 -1.81 -20.45
N TRP A 461 -12.58 -1.90 -19.26
CA TRP A 461 -11.81 -1.86 -18.01
C TRP A 461 -10.72 -2.95 -17.96
N GLU A 462 -11.04 -4.18 -18.36
CA GLU A 462 -10.08 -5.30 -18.41
C GLU A 462 -8.97 -5.12 -19.47
N LEU A 463 -9.23 -4.40 -20.56
CA LEU A 463 -8.22 -4.09 -21.58
C LEU A 463 -7.25 -3.01 -21.10
N TYR A 464 -7.77 -2.00 -20.40
CA TYR A 464 -7.01 -0.82 -19.98
C TYR A 464 -6.38 -0.93 -18.59
N TYR A 465 -6.68 -1.96 -17.80
CA TYR A 465 -5.95 -2.37 -16.59
C TYR A 465 -5.31 -1.22 -15.79
N GLY A 466 -6.11 -0.49 -15.00
CA GLY A 466 -5.62 0.65 -14.20
C GLY A 466 -5.44 1.98 -14.95
N LEU A 467 -5.50 1.99 -16.29
CA LEU A 467 -5.73 3.18 -17.13
C LEU A 467 -7.21 3.38 -17.39
N SER A 468 -8.07 3.09 -16.40
CA SER A 468 -9.46 3.46 -16.58
C SER A 468 -9.49 4.98 -16.82
N PRO A 469 -10.15 5.47 -17.88
CA PRO A 469 -10.48 6.89 -17.98
C PRO A 469 -11.00 7.33 -16.61
N ARG A 470 -10.65 8.54 -16.14
CA ARG A 470 -11.08 9.05 -14.83
C ARG A 470 -12.60 8.86 -14.59
N ASP A 471 -13.36 8.76 -15.67
CA ASP A 471 -14.81 8.58 -15.69
C ASP A 471 -15.30 7.11 -15.61
N LEU A 472 -14.47 6.10 -15.94
CA LEU A 472 -14.92 4.70 -16.05
C LEU A 472 -15.02 3.99 -14.69
N VAL A 473 -14.11 4.24 -13.76
CA VAL A 473 -14.16 3.62 -12.42
C VAL A 473 -15.38 4.09 -11.63
N PRO A 474 -15.71 5.40 -11.57
CA PRO A 474 -16.95 5.87 -10.93
C PRO A 474 -18.21 5.27 -11.59
N GLN A 475 -18.21 5.11 -12.91
CA GLN A 475 -19.33 4.47 -13.63
C GLN A 475 -19.51 3.00 -13.26
N LEU A 476 -18.43 2.22 -13.19
CA LEU A 476 -18.50 0.80 -12.81
C LEU A 476 -18.84 0.59 -11.34
N THR A 477 -18.27 1.40 -10.45
CA THR A 477 -18.53 1.31 -9.00
C THR A 477 -19.96 1.73 -8.64
N SER A 478 -20.49 2.79 -9.26
CA SER A 478 -21.88 3.24 -9.07
C SER A 478 -22.94 2.29 -9.66
N ASN A 479 -22.54 1.35 -10.53
CA ASN A 479 -23.41 0.36 -11.14
C ASN A 479 -23.09 -1.08 -10.67
N LEU A 480 -22.30 -1.28 -9.61
CA LEU A 480 -21.83 -2.61 -9.21
C LEU A 480 -23.00 -3.57 -8.90
N GLY A 481 -24.03 -3.11 -8.19
CA GLY A 481 -25.24 -3.87 -7.90
C GLY A 481 -26.11 -4.10 -9.14
N ASN A 482 -26.18 -3.13 -10.05
CA ASN A 482 -26.83 -3.29 -11.36
C ASN A 482 -26.17 -4.42 -12.17
N ILE A 483 -24.83 -4.42 -12.28
CA ILE A 483 -24.06 -5.43 -12.98
C ILE A 483 -24.30 -6.81 -12.38
N GLN A 484 -24.23 -6.93 -11.04
CA GLN A 484 -24.47 -8.19 -10.35
C GLN A 484 -25.88 -8.74 -10.59
N SER A 485 -26.88 -7.86 -10.44
CA SER A 485 -28.29 -8.21 -10.63
C SER A 485 -28.58 -8.67 -12.06
N LEU A 486 -28.01 -8.00 -13.07
CA LEU A 486 -28.17 -8.38 -14.48
C LEU A 486 -27.46 -9.69 -14.83
N LEU A 487 -26.26 -9.93 -14.30
CA LEU A 487 -25.55 -11.20 -14.48
C LEU A 487 -26.31 -12.35 -13.81
N LEU A 488 -26.78 -12.17 -12.58
CA LEU A 488 -27.57 -13.17 -11.86
C LEU A 488 -28.90 -13.47 -12.57
N ASN A 489 -29.61 -12.44 -13.03
CA ASN A 489 -30.84 -12.63 -13.80
C ASN A 489 -30.58 -13.43 -15.09
N SER A 490 -29.44 -13.19 -15.75
CA SER A 490 -29.06 -13.93 -16.95
C SER A 490 -28.79 -15.41 -16.66
N LEU A 491 -28.17 -15.73 -15.52
CA LEU A 491 -27.99 -17.13 -15.09
C LEU A 491 -29.32 -17.87 -14.93
N MET A 492 -30.34 -17.17 -14.41
CA MET A 492 -31.65 -17.77 -14.13
C MET A 492 -32.55 -17.87 -15.36
N THR A 493 -32.34 -17.03 -16.39
CA THR A 493 -33.25 -16.90 -17.54
C THR A 493 -32.66 -17.35 -18.87
N GLU A 494 -31.34 -17.37 -19.03
CA GLU A 494 -30.66 -17.68 -20.29
C GLU A 494 -29.72 -18.89 -20.16
N GLY A 495 -30.23 -20.09 -20.47
CA GLY A 495 -29.42 -21.31 -20.46
C GLY A 495 -28.29 -21.34 -21.51
N SER A 496 -28.39 -20.57 -22.60
CA SER A 496 -27.42 -20.57 -23.71
C SER A 496 -26.34 -19.49 -23.65
N ALA A 497 -26.43 -18.52 -22.73
CA ALA A 497 -25.47 -17.41 -22.61
C ALA A 497 -24.42 -17.62 -21.50
N GLN A 498 -24.21 -18.87 -21.08
CA GLN A 498 -23.42 -19.25 -19.92
C GLN A 498 -21.94 -18.79 -19.99
N PHE A 499 -21.34 -18.77 -21.17
CA PHE A 499 -19.95 -18.33 -21.36
C PHE A 499 -19.77 -16.83 -21.10
N ASP A 500 -20.54 -15.96 -21.78
CA ASP A 500 -20.42 -14.50 -21.64
C ASP A 500 -20.73 -14.04 -20.21
N VAL A 501 -21.72 -14.69 -19.58
CA VAL A 501 -22.03 -14.44 -18.17
C VAL A 501 -20.89 -14.89 -17.27
N GLY A 502 -20.30 -16.07 -17.51
CA GLY A 502 -19.12 -16.55 -16.79
C GLY A 502 -17.92 -15.61 -16.91
N VAL A 503 -17.63 -15.12 -18.12
CA VAL A 503 -16.60 -14.10 -18.35
C VAL A 503 -16.91 -12.82 -17.58
N GLY A 504 -18.15 -12.34 -17.64
CA GLY A 504 -18.57 -11.15 -16.88
C GLY A 504 -18.39 -11.31 -15.37
N ILE A 505 -18.68 -12.49 -14.82
CA ILE A 505 -18.47 -12.79 -13.39
C ILE A 505 -16.97 -12.75 -13.05
N LEU A 506 -16.11 -13.34 -13.88
CA LEU A 506 -14.66 -13.33 -13.65
C LEU A 506 -14.06 -11.92 -13.74
N THR A 507 -14.47 -11.14 -14.73
CA THR A 507 -14.01 -9.75 -14.88
C THR A 507 -14.53 -8.89 -13.71
N LEU A 508 -15.77 -9.07 -13.28
CA LEU A 508 -16.32 -8.42 -12.10
C LEU A 508 -15.60 -8.85 -10.81
N ASN A 509 -15.24 -10.13 -10.67
CA ASN A 509 -14.45 -10.60 -9.54
C ASN A 509 -13.09 -9.92 -9.51
N ARG A 510 -12.44 -9.81 -10.67
CA ARG A 510 -11.15 -9.13 -10.78
C ARG A 510 -11.25 -7.64 -10.43
N LEU A 511 -12.33 -6.98 -10.87
CA LEU A 511 -12.64 -5.62 -10.45
C LEU A 511 -12.84 -5.54 -8.94
N SER A 512 -13.56 -6.50 -8.35
CA SER A 512 -13.78 -6.57 -6.90
C SER A 512 -12.49 -6.86 -6.12
N GLU A 513 -11.57 -7.65 -6.65
CA GLU A 513 -10.27 -7.91 -6.03
C GLU A 513 -9.39 -6.67 -6.05
N ILE A 514 -9.36 -5.94 -7.16
CA ILE A 514 -8.54 -4.73 -7.28
C ILE A 514 -9.15 -3.59 -6.46
N MET A 515 -10.44 -3.33 -6.66
CA MET A 515 -11.17 -2.16 -6.14
C MET A 515 -11.90 -2.39 -4.83
N LEU A 516 -12.14 -3.62 -4.39
CA LEU A 516 -12.87 -3.91 -3.14
C LEU A 516 -12.06 -4.84 -2.21
N LYS A 517 -10.87 -5.29 -2.65
CA LYS A 517 -10.04 -6.33 -2.02
C LYS A 517 -10.87 -7.54 -1.59
N GLY A 518 -11.87 -7.88 -2.40
CA GLY A 518 -12.96 -8.79 -2.05
C GLY A 518 -13.35 -9.71 -3.19
N TRP A 519 -13.86 -10.90 -2.84
CA TRP A 519 -14.31 -11.91 -3.79
C TRP A 519 -15.78 -11.69 -4.15
N SER A 520 -16.11 -11.74 -5.45
CA SER A 520 -17.49 -11.60 -5.89
C SER A 520 -18.33 -12.79 -5.44
N PRO A 521 -19.52 -12.58 -4.83
CA PRO A 521 -20.41 -13.69 -4.45
C PRO A 521 -20.83 -14.55 -5.64
N LEU A 522 -20.85 -13.97 -6.84
CA LEU A 522 -21.23 -14.68 -8.06
C LEU A 522 -20.24 -15.77 -8.46
N MET A 523 -19.01 -15.74 -7.94
CA MET A 523 -18.01 -16.76 -8.21
C MET A 523 -18.43 -18.16 -7.75
N GLN A 524 -19.36 -18.28 -6.79
CA GLN A 524 -19.88 -19.58 -6.35
C GLN A 524 -20.66 -20.32 -7.45
N TYR A 525 -21.17 -19.60 -8.45
CA TYR A 525 -21.92 -20.18 -9.56
C TYR A 525 -21.00 -20.61 -10.72
N LEU A 526 -19.75 -20.15 -10.77
CA LEU A 526 -18.82 -20.47 -11.85
C LEU A 526 -18.50 -21.95 -12.01
N PRO A 527 -18.25 -22.74 -10.95
CA PRO A 527 -18.00 -24.18 -11.11
C PRO A 527 -19.11 -24.89 -11.87
N GLY A 528 -20.38 -24.62 -11.52
CA GLY A 528 -21.53 -25.21 -12.22
C GLY A 528 -21.65 -24.75 -13.68
N ILE A 529 -21.31 -23.48 -13.97
CA ILE A 529 -21.28 -22.94 -15.34
C ILE A 529 -20.15 -23.56 -16.17
N ILE A 530 -19.00 -23.81 -15.55
CA ILE A 530 -17.84 -24.44 -16.20
C ILE A 530 -18.17 -25.90 -16.53
N GLU A 531 -18.78 -26.62 -15.57
CA GLU A 531 -19.25 -28.00 -15.78
C GLU A 531 -20.31 -28.09 -16.88
N SER A 532 -21.27 -27.17 -16.92
CA SER A 532 -22.32 -27.21 -17.95
C SER A 532 -21.83 -26.76 -19.32
N SER A 533 -20.96 -25.74 -19.38
CA SER A 533 -20.47 -25.19 -20.65
C SER A 533 -19.36 -26.04 -21.30
N HIS A 534 -18.65 -26.87 -20.50
CA HIS A 534 -17.45 -27.59 -20.91
C HIS A 534 -16.37 -26.67 -21.51
N ASP A 535 -16.44 -25.37 -21.20
CA ASP A 535 -15.53 -24.36 -21.73
C ASP A 535 -14.25 -24.29 -20.91
N HIS A 536 -13.17 -24.76 -21.52
CA HIS A 536 -11.86 -24.85 -20.88
C HIS A 536 -11.17 -23.48 -20.77
N HIS A 537 -11.51 -22.51 -21.62
CA HIS A 537 -11.00 -21.14 -21.51
C HIS A 537 -11.65 -20.42 -20.32
N LEU A 538 -12.94 -20.67 -20.06
CA LEU A 538 -13.61 -20.22 -18.84
C LEU A 538 -13.05 -20.92 -17.59
N LYS A 539 -12.84 -22.25 -17.64
CA LYS A 539 -12.18 -23.03 -16.57
C LYS A 539 -10.79 -22.46 -16.25
N TRP A 540 -10.01 -22.15 -17.29
CA TRP A 540 -8.70 -21.54 -17.17
C TRP A 540 -8.74 -20.20 -16.42
N ARG A 541 -9.55 -19.24 -16.91
CA ARG A 541 -9.62 -17.91 -16.29
C ARG A 541 -10.09 -17.98 -14.84
N TYR A 542 -10.96 -18.94 -14.51
CA TYR A 542 -11.35 -19.24 -13.13
C TYR A 542 -10.18 -19.75 -12.29
N LEU A 543 -9.43 -20.75 -12.76
CA LEU A 543 -8.26 -21.26 -12.04
C LEU A 543 -7.17 -20.17 -11.87
N CYS A 544 -6.97 -19.27 -12.85
CA CYS A 544 -6.10 -18.11 -12.68
C CYS A 544 -6.56 -17.19 -11.56
N ALA A 545 -7.85 -16.84 -11.52
CA ALA A 545 -8.39 -16.00 -10.46
C ALA A 545 -8.18 -16.65 -9.09
N CYS A 546 -8.33 -17.98 -9.00
CA CYS A 546 -8.00 -18.74 -7.81
C CYS A 546 -6.51 -18.67 -7.46
N VAL A 547 -5.59 -18.77 -8.43
CA VAL A 547 -4.13 -18.72 -8.20
C VAL A 547 -3.59 -17.30 -7.98
N ASP A 548 -4.22 -16.26 -8.50
CA ASP A 548 -3.83 -14.88 -8.20
C ASP A 548 -4.17 -14.51 -6.72
N ARG A 549 -5.09 -15.24 -6.08
CA ARG A 549 -5.55 -15.09 -4.68
C ARG A 549 -4.51 -15.33 -3.56
N VAL A 550 -3.28 -15.77 -3.87
CA VAL A 550 -2.30 -16.38 -2.91
C VAL A 550 -2.02 -15.58 -1.64
N ASP A 551 -2.24 -14.27 -1.57
CA ASP A 551 -2.12 -13.60 -0.28
C ASP A 551 -3.19 -14.10 0.74
N ALA A 552 -4.20 -14.88 0.34
CA ALA A 552 -5.30 -15.37 1.20
C ALA A 552 -5.32 -16.89 1.48
N GLY A 553 -4.16 -17.56 1.46
CA GLY A 553 -3.92 -18.78 2.26
C GLY A 553 -4.88 -19.97 2.11
N ASN A 554 -5.56 -20.15 0.98
CA ASN A 554 -6.42 -21.31 0.69
C ASN A 554 -6.48 -21.54 -0.83
N ILE A 555 -5.40 -22.06 -1.40
CA ILE A 555 -5.42 -22.73 -2.69
C ILE A 555 -4.91 -24.13 -2.43
N SER A 556 -5.61 -25.16 -2.90
CA SER A 556 -5.10 -26.52 -2.76
C SER A 556 -3.94 -26.72 -3.73
N GLU A 557 -2.90 -27.46 -3.34
CA GLU A 557 -1.85 -27.89 -4.29
C GLU A 557 -2.49 -28.55 -5.54
N ALA A 558 -3.63 -29.22 -5.34
CA ALA A 558 -4.44 -29.79 -6.42
C ALA A 558 -4.96 -28.75 -7.44
N ASP A 559 -5.32 -27.53 -7.04
CA ASP A 559 -5.76 -26.48 -7.98
C ASP A 559 -4.58 -25.95 -8.81
N VAL A 560 -3.40 -25.85 -8.21
CA VAL A 560 -2.15 -25.45 -8.89
C VAL A 560 -1.69 -26.54 -9.84
N ASP A 561 -1.77 -27.79 -9.41
CA ASP A 561 -1.47 -28.97 -10.24
C ASP A 561 -2.48 -29.09 -11.38
N ALA A 562 -3.77 -28.82 -11.16
CA ALA A 562 -4.77 -28.77 -12.22
C ALA A 562 -4.48 -27.65 -13.22
N LEU A 563 -4.06 -26.46 -12.74
CA LEU A 563 -3.64 -25.35 -13.60
C LEU A 563 -2.43 -25.74 -14.48
N ALA A 564 -1.40 -26.35 -13.86
CA ALA A 564 -0.16 -26.73 -14.52
C ALA A 564 -0.32 -27.93 -15.48
N ASN A 565 -1.09 -28.95 -15.08
CA ASN A 565 -1.23 -30.20 -15.82
C ASN A 565 -2.39 -30.18 -16.82
N GLU A 566 -3.55 -29.64 -16.45
CA GLU A 566 -4.74 -29.63 -17.33
C GLU A 566 -4.86 -28.31 -18.09
N GLY A 567 -4.69 -27.18 -17.39
CA GLY A 567 -4.90 -25.85 -17.95
C GLY A 567 -3.92 -25.53 -19.09
N VAL A 568 -2.62 -25.70 -18.85
CA VAL A 568 -1.58 -25.46 -19.88
C VAL A 568 -1.73 -26.43 -21.06
N GLN A 569 -1.98 -27.72 -20.79
CA GLN A 569 -2.10 -28.74 -21.84
C GLN A 569 -3.29 -28.48 -22.75
N TYR A 570 -4.40 -27.96 -22.22
CA TYR A 570 -5.52 -27.55 -23.03
C TYR A 570 -5.13 -26.51 -24.07
N PHE A 571 -4.44 -25.42 -23.69
CA PHE A 571 -4.04 -24.38 -24.65
C PHE A 571 -3.08 -24.90 -25.72
N ILE A 572 -2.22 -25.85 -25.35
CA ILE A 572 -1.36 -26.56 -26.30
C ILE A 572 -2.21 -27.32 -27.32
N GLN A 573 -3.21 -28.08 -26.86
CA GLN A 573 -4.12 -28.86 -27.73
C GLN A 573 -5.01 -27.96 -28.59
N ALA A 574 -5.53 -26.88 -28.02
CA ALA A 574 -6.37 -25.88 -28.68
C ALA A 574 -5.58 -24.99 -29.66
N ARG A 575 -4.24 -25.07 -29.65
CA ARG A 575 -3.34 -24.19 -30.43
C ARG A 575 -3.57 -22.71 -30.15
N ASP A 576 -3.81 -22.37 -28.89
CA ASP A 576 -4.00 -21.01 -28.41
C ASP A 576 -2.73 -20.54 -27.64
N PRO A 577 -1.77 -19.91 -28.34
CA PRO A 577 -0.53 -19.47 -27.72
C PRO A 577 -0.73 -18.28 -26.76
N GLU A 578 -1.83 -17.54 -26.86
CA GLU A 578 -2.13 -16.42 -25.97
C GLU A 578 -2.55 -16.93 -24.58
N GLY A 579 -3.49 -17.88 -24.53
CA GLY A 579 -3.88 -18.57 -23.30
C GLY A 579 -2.69 -19.29 -22.64
N GLN A 580 -1.84 -19.94 -23.45
CA GLN A 580 -0.62 -20.60 -22.98
C GLN A 580 0.38 -19.60 -22.34
N ALA A 581 0.61 -18.44 -22.96
CA ALA A 581 1.50 -17.42 -22.41
C ALA A 581 0.97 -16.87 -21.07
N GLY A 582 -0.33 -16.56 -21.01
CA GLY A 582 -1.00 -16.14 -19.77
C GLY A 582 -0.86 -17.17 -18.65
N ALA A 583 -0.84 -18.46 -19.01
CA ALA A 583 -0.70 -19.55 -18.06
C ALA A 583 0.66 -19.65 -17.41
N TYR A 584 1.70 -19.66 -18.23
CA TYR A 584 3.06 -19.68 -17.71
C TYR A 584 3.38 -18.45 -16.86
N LEU A 585 2.89 -17.25 -17.22
CA LEU A 585 3.12 -16.05 -16.40
C LEU A 585 2.39 -16.09 -15.05
N THR A 586 1.23 -16.75 -14.98
CA THR A 586 0.48 -16.94 -13.73
C THR A 586 1.17 -17.96 -12.83
N LEU A 587 1.63 -19.09 -13.38
CA LEU A 587 2.45 -20.07 -12.66
C LEU A 587 3.77 -19.48 -12.18
N SER A 588 4.45 -18.69 -13.00
CA SER A 588 5.67 -17.95 -12.61
C SER A 588 5.42 -17.06 -11.40
N SER A 589 4.30 -16.32 -11.38
CA SER A 589 3.90 -15.47 -10.25
C SER A 589 3.54 -16.28 -9.00
N TYR A 590 3.02 -17.50 -9.15
CA TYR A 590 2.78 -18.42 -8.04
C TYR A 590 4.11 -18.93 -7.44
N TYR A 591 5.01 -19.47 -8.27
CA TYR A 591 6.26 -20.04 -7.79
C TYR A 591 7.22 -19.00 -7.19
N ASP A 592 7.17 -17.76 -7.67
CA ASP A 592 7.85 -16.62 -7.03
C ASP A 592 7.38 -16.45 -5.57
N ARG A 593 6.07 -16.48 -5.34
CA ARG A 593 5.47 -16.31 -4.00
C ARG A 593 5.76 -17.47 -3.06
N VAL A 594 5.86 -18.69 -3.57
CA VAL A 594 6.21 -19.90 -2.79
C VAL A 594 7.73 -20.02 -2.59
N GLY A 595 8.54 -19.19 -3.26
CA GLY A 595 10.00 -19.21 -3.17
C GLY A 595 10.69 -20.25 -4.04
N ASP A 596 9.97 -20.94 -4.93
CA ASP A 596 10.54 -21.90 -5.90
C ASP A 596 11.09 -21.13 -7.12
N THR A 597 12.28 -20.55 -6.94
CA THR A 597 12.95 -19.74 -7.96
C THR A 597 13.18 -20.50 -9.29
N PRO A 598 13.67 -21.76 -9.30
CA PRO A 598 13.88 -22.49 -10.55
C PRO A 598 12.62 -22.58 -11.42
N LYS A 599 11.49 -22.98 -10.82
CA LYS A 599 10.22 -23.04 -11.56
C LYS A 599 9.72 -21.66 -11.94
N CYS A 600 9.90 -20.66 -11.08
CA CYS A 600 9.55 -19.28 -11.40
C CYS A 600 10.23 -18.80 -12.69
N LEU A 601 11.55 -19.04 -12.81
CA LEU A 601 12.36 -18.69 -13.97
C LEU A 601 11.98 -19.50 -15.21
N GLU A 602 11.74 -20.80 -15.06
CA GLU A 602 11.32 -21.68 -16.15
C GLU A 602 9.99 -21.20 -16.77
N PHE A 603 8.96 -21.02 -15.95
CA PHE A 603 7.66 -20.56 -16.43
C PHE A 603 7.71 -19.11 -16.91
N ASN A 604 8.52 -18.24 -16.31
CA ASN A 604 8.70 -16.88 -16.82
C ASN A 604 9.30 -16.89 -18.24
N GLN A 605 10.31 -17.73 -18.47
CA GLN A 605 10.96 -17.88 -19.77
C GLN A 605 9.99 -18.40 -20.84
N LEU A 606 9.26 -19.48 -20.53
CA LEU A 606 8.25 -20.05 -21.45
C LEU A 606 7.16 -19.03 -21.80
N GLY A 607 6.66 -18.29 -20.79
CA GLY A 607 5.67 -17.23 -21.00
C GLY A 607 6.21 -16.07 -21.83
N MET A 608 7.46 -15.67 -21.61
CA MET A 608 8.12 -14.58 -22.34
C MET A 608 8.33 -14.91 -23.81
N GLU A 609 8.80 -16.13 -24.13
CA GLU A 609 9.03 -16.58 -25.50
C GLU A 609 7.74 -16.59 -26.30
N LEU A 610 6.66 -17.12 -25.70
CA LEU A 610 5.34 -17.09 -26.32
C LEU A 610 4.82 -15.66 -26.47
N ALA A 611 4.92 -14.83 -25.45
CA ALA A 611 4.48 -13.43 -25.48
C ALA A 611 5.16 -12.61 -26.59
N LYS A 612 6.45 -12.87 -26.84
CA LYS A 612 7.19 -12.27 -27.97
C LYS A 612 6.70 -12.82 -29.31
N LYS A 613 6.46 -14.14 -29.41
CA LYS A 613 5.99 -14.79 -30.65
C LYS A 613 4.60 -14.32 -31.09
N ILE A 614 3.70 -14.09 -30.13
CA ILE A 614 2.34 -13.60 -30.40
C ILE A 614 2.25 -12.07 -30.46
N ASP A 615 3.38 -11.37 -30.26
CA ASP A 615 3.46 -9.91 -30.17
C ASP A 615 2.43 -9.26 -29.23
N HIS A 616 2.17 -9.88 -28.06
CA HIS A 616 1.17 -9.39 -27.12
C HIS A 616 1.82 -8.47 -26.07
N PRO A 617 1.63 -7.13 -26.13
CA PRO A 617 2.44 -6.19 -25.34
C PRO A 617 2.27 -6.34 -23.83
N ARG A 618 1.05 -6.66 -23.36
CA ARG A 618 0.77 -6.88 -21.93
C ARG A 618 1.56 -8.05 -21.34
N TYR A 619 1.60 -9.19 -22.04
CA TYR A 619 2.33 -10.35 -21.55
C TYR A 619 3.84 -10.14 -21.65
N GLN A 620 4.32 -9.41 -22.66
CA GLN A 620 5.71 -9.00 -22.74
C GLN A 620 6.10 -8.11 -21.54
N LEU A 621 5.29 -7.09 -21.22
CA LEU A 621 5.50 -6.23 -20.04
C LEU A 621 5.53 -7.04 -18.74
N ARG A 622 4.52 -7.89 -18.52
CA ARG A 622 4.44 -8.75 -17.31
C ARG A 622 5.65 -9.67 -17.20
N ALA A 623 6.08 -10.27 -18.31
CA ALA A 623 7.23 -11.16 -18.34
C ALA A 623 8.53 -10.41 -18.03
N LEU A 624 8.78 -9.28 -18.71
CA LEU A 624 9.97 -8.45 -18.56
C LEU A 624 10.09 -7.85 -17.15
N LEU A 625 9.00 -7.33 -16.59
CA LEU A 625 9.00 -6.78 -15.23
C LEU A 625 9.32 -7.87 -14.20
N LYS A 626 8.66 -9.04 -14.30
CA LYS A 626 8.96 -10.18 -13.42
C LYS A 626 10.42 -10.63 -13.56
N ARG A 627 10.94 -10.65 -14.79
CA ARG A 627 12.34 -11.01 -15.05
C ARG A 627 13.31 -10.02 -14.40
N ALA A 628 13.06 -8.72 -14.55
CA ALA A 628 13.89 -7.67 -13.99
C ALA A 628 13.95 -7.71 -12.45
N LEU A 629 12.81 -7.98 -11.80
CA LEU A 629 12.73 -8.11 -10.34
C LEU A 629 13.54 -9.31 -9.84
N ILE A 630 13.41 -10.48 -10.50
CA ILE A 630 14.19 -11.68 -10.17
C ILE A 630 15.68 -11.40 -10.39
N GLU A 631 16.06 -10.80 -11.52
CA GLU A 631 17.45 -10.47 -11.80
C GLU A 631 18.06 -9.50 -10.77
N SER A 632 17.28 -8.52 -10.30
CA SER A 632 17.69 -7.64 -9.21
C SER A 632 17.94 -8.42 -7.91
N ALA A 633 17.04 -9.33 -7.53
CA ALA A 633 17.19 -10.17 -6.34
C ALA A 633 18.45 -11.06 -6.40
N PHE A 634 18.86 -11.50 -7.59
CA PHE A 634 20.09 -12.30 -7.81
C PHE A 634 21.36 -11.48 -8.08
N GLY A 635 21.31 -10.15 -7.94
CA GLY A 635 22.49 -9.30 -8.13
C GLY A 635 22.89 -9.08 -9.60
N LYS A 636 22.01 -9.37 -10.55
CA LYS A 636 22.20 -9.11 -11.98
C LYS A 636 21.67 -7.72 -12.35
N TYR A 637 22.17 -6.69 -11.67
CA TYR A 637 21.62 -5.33 -11.74
C TYR A 637 21.64 -4.73 -13.15
N HIS A 638 22.70 -4.97 -13.94
CA HIS A 638 22.76 -4.49 -15.33
C HIS A 638 21.71 -5.12 -16.24
N ASP A 639 21.44 -6.43 -16.08
CA ASP A 639 20.40 -7.12 -16.85
C ASP A 639 19.01 -6.62 -16.44
N SER A 640 18.80 -6.41 -15.14
CA SER A 640 17.58 -5.83 -14.58
C SER A 640 17.29 -4.44 -15.14
N ILE A 641 18.26 -3.52 -15.12
CA ILE A 641 18.14 -2.16 -15.69
C ILE A 641 17.79 -2.23 -17.18
N ARG A 642 18.43 -3.12 -17.94
CA ARG A 642 18.12 -3.28 -19.38
C ARG A 642 16.66 -3.69 -19.58
N HIS A 643 16.17 -4.70 -18.85
CA HIS A 643 14.77 -5.13 -18.96
C HIS A 643 13.78 -4.06 -18.48
N LEU A 644 14.09 -3.30 -17.43
CA LEU A 644 13.25 -2.18 -16.97
C LEU A 644 13.15 -1.08 -18.03
N ARG A 645 14.25 -0.74 -18.70
CA ARG A 645 14.23 0.22 -19.82
C ARG A 645 13.46 -0.31 -21.03
N GLU A 646 13.45 -1.61 -21.27
CA GLU A 646 12.57 -2.23 -22.27
C GLU A 646 11.09 -2.12 -21.87
N VAL A 647 10.78 -2.36 -20.59
CA VAL A 647 9.43 -2.15 -20.03
C VAL A 647 8.99 -0.71 -20.23
N GLN A 648 9.81 0.28 -19.85
CA GLN A 648 9.50 1.71 -20.02
C GLN A 648 9.20 2.06 -21.49
N LYS A 649 10.01 1.58 -22.44
CA LYS A 649 9.80 1.81 -23.88
C LYS A 649 8.49 1.20 -24.37
N LEU A 650 8.25 -0.07 -24.03
CA LEU A 650 7.05 -0.78 -24.45
C LEU A 650 5.80 -0.18 -23.80
N ALA A 651 5.89 0.22 -22.53
CA ALA A 651 4.83 0.89 -21.80
C ALA A 651 4.49 2.24 -22.46
N ARG A 652 5.49 3.03 -22.82
CA ARG A 652 5.30 4.31 -23.53
C ARG A 652 4.59 4.14 -24.87
N VAL A 653 5.01 3.17 -25.69
CA VAL A 653 4.40 2.90 -27.00
C VAL A 653 2.97 2.40 -26.87
N THR A 654 2.66 1.68 -25.77
CA THR A 654 1.31 1.13 -25.52
C THR A 654 0.41 2.05 -24.69
N GLY A 655 0.89 3.25 -24.31
CA GLY A 655 0.14 4.20 -23.48
C GLY A 655 -0.05 3.77 -22.03
N ARG A 656 0.81 2.88 -21.53
CA ARG A 656 0.77 2.29 -20.18
C ARG A 656 1.58 3.09 -19.16
N VAL A 657 1.04 4.23 -18.79
CA VAL A 657 1.69 5.21 -17.90
C VAL A 657 2.02 4.64 -16.52
N ASN A 658 1.16 3.80 -15.94
CA ASN A 658 1.40 3.23 -14.61
C ASN A 658 2.62 2.30 -14.61
N GLU A 659 2.69 1.40 -15.59
CA GLU A 659 3.83 0.49 -15.77
C GLU A 659 5.11 1.25 -16.15
N GLU A 660 4.99 2.34 -16.92
CA GLU A 660 6.12 3.24 -17.19
C GLU A 660 6.61 3.89 -15.88
N CYS A 661 5.72 4.47 -15.07
CA CYS A 661 6.10 5.10 -13.81
C CYS A 661 6.68 4.09 -12.81
N SER A 662 6.03 2.93 -12.62
CA SER A 662 6.51 1.93 -11.66
C SER A 662 7.88 1.37 -12.07
N SER A 663 8.10 1.11 -13.36
CA SER A 663 9.40 0.61 -13.83
C SER A 663 10.53 1.64 -13.72
N VAL A 664 10.23 2.95 -13.75
CA VAL A 664 11.21 4.00 -13.43
C VAL A 664 11.55 3.99 -11.94
N ALA A 665 10.57 3.81 -11.05
CA ALA A 665 10.83 3.64 -9.63
C ALA A 665 11.67 2.39 -9.33
N ASP A 666 11.35 1.27 -10.00
CA ASP A 666 12.06 0.00 -9.84
C ASP A 666 13.50 0.07 -10.37
N GLU A 667 13.80 0.91 -11.37
CA GLU A 667 15.17 1.09 -11.92
C GLU A 667 16.12 1.73 -10.90
N ALA A 668 15.59 2.54 -9.98
CA ALA A 668 16.41 3.15 -8.93
C ALA A 668 17.01 2.11 -7.97
N ILE A 669 16.41 0.93 -7.82
CA ILE A 669 16.93 -0.14 -6.95
C ILE A 669 18.29 -0.66 -7.43
N PRO A 670 18.41 -1.26 -8.64
CA PRO A 670 19.68 -1.74 -9.15
C PRO A 670 20.72 -0.63 -9.32
N LEU A 671 20.31 0.61 -9.62
CA LEU A 671 21.24 1.76 -9.68
C LEU A 671 21.89 2.06 -8.33
N CYS A 672 21.12 2.03 -7.23
CA CYS A 672 21.67 2.18 -5.89
C CYS A 672 22.68 1.08 -5.57
N ARG A 673 22.37 -0.17 -5.92
CA ARG A 673 23.24 -1.32 -5.66
C ARG A 673 24.57 -1.22 -6.42
N LEU A 674 24.57 -0.59 -7.59
CA LEU A 674 25.76 -0.28 -8.37
C LEU A 674 26.51 0.98 -7.89
N GLY A 675 26.06 1.65 -6.83
CA GLY A 675 26.66 2.88 -6.30
C GLY A 675 26.33 4.16 -7.09
N LYS A 676 25.42 4.09 -8.06
CA LYS A 676 25.03 5.20 -8.95
C LYS A 676 23.88 6.02 -8.35
N PHE A 677 24.09 6.59 -7.16
CA PHE A 677 23.01 7.25 -6.42
C PHE A 677 22.48 8.52 -7.08
N THR A 678 23.32 9.29 -7.77
CA THR A 678 22.91 10.47 -8.55
C THR A 678 21.98 10.08 -9.70
N GLU A 679 22.37 9.10 -10.52
CA GLU A 679 21.52 8.55 -11.58
C GLU A 679 20.19 8.01 -11.01
N ALA A 680 20.23 7.36 -9.84
CA ALA A 680 19.03 6.86 -9.17
C ALA A 680 18.07 7.98 -8.73
N LEU A 681 18.59 9.09 -8.19
CA LEU A 681 17.79 10.25 -7.79
C LEU A 681 17.18 10.98 -8.99
N GLU A 682 17.94 11.11 -10.07
CA GLU A 682 17.46 11.68 -11.33
C GLU A 682 16.33 10.82 -11.91
N CYS A 683 16.53 9.51 -11.95
CA CYS A 683 15.52 8.54 -12.40
C CYS A 683 14.24 8.64 -11.56
N ALA A 684 14.35 8.60 -10.23
CA ALA A 684 13.21 8.74 -9.32
C ALA A 684 12.50 10.11 -9.46
N SER A 685 13.24 11.18 -9.75
CA SER A 685 12.67 12.52 -9.94
C SER A 685 11.93 12.65 -11.27
N GLN A 686 12.51 12.14 -12.36
CA GLN A 686 11.85 12.09 -13.67
C GLN A 686 10.57 11.26 -13.62
N GLY A 687 10.60 10.10 -12.94
CA GLY A 687 9.41 9.26 -12.75
C GLY A 687 8.32 9.96 -11.94
N HIS A 688 8.69 10.68 -10.90
CA HIS A 688 7.73 11.49 -10.12
C HIS A 688 7.13 12.64 -10.96
N GLU A 689 7.91 13.32 -11.79
CA GLU A 689 7.38 14.34 -12.71
C GLU A 689 6.40 13.76 -13.73
N LEU A 690 6.70 12.58 -14.27
CA LEU A 690 5.79 11.85 -15.16
C LEU A 690 4.48 11.51 -14.45
N LEU A 691 4.56 11.01 -13.21
CA LEU A 691 3.40 10.72 -12.39
C LEU A 691 2.52 11.97 -12.18
N VAL A 692 3.13 13.10 -11.85
CA VAL A 692 2.44 14.39 -11.65
C VAL A 692 1.75 14.86 -12.94
N LYS A 693 2.44 14.81 -14.08
CA LYS A 693 1.87 15.19 -15.39
C LYS A 693 0.65 14.36 -15.77
N ASN A 694 0.58 13.11 -15.30
CA ASN A 694 -0.54 12.21 -15.53
C ASN A 694 -1.61 12.27 -14.42
N GLY A 695 -1.49 13.18 -13.46
CA GLY A 695 -2.51 13.42 -12.44
C GLY A 695 -2.70 12.26 -11.47
N LEU A 696 -1.63 11.49 -11.20
CA LEU A 696 -1.58 10.33 -10.30
C LEU A 696 -1.12 10.70 -8.87
N GLN A 697 -1.19 11.99 -8.50
CA GLN A 697 -0.88 12.47 -7.16
C GLN A 697 -1.82 11.86 -6.11
N GLY A 698 -1.26 11.50 -4.95
CA GLY A 698 -1.92 10.82 -3.84
C GLY A 698 -1.98 9.30 -3.96
N SER A 699 -1.41 8.71 -5.03
CA SER A 699 -1.42 7.26 -5.27
C SER A 699 -0.29 6.52 -4.54
N ASP A 700 -0.42 5.20 -4.40
CA ASP A 700 0.64 4.34 -3.88
C ASP A 700 1.93 4.38 -4.73
N ILE A 701 1.82 4.72 -6.03
CA ILE A 701 3.00 4.90 -6.90
C ILE A 701 3.80 6.13 -6.45
N GLU A 702 3.13 7.20 -6.01
CA GLU A 702 3.81 8.38 -5.47
C GLU A 702 4.54 8.04 -4.17
N LEU A 703 3.90 7.27 -3.29
CA LEU A 703 4.53 6.78 -2.07
C LEU A 703 5.78 5.95 -2.40
N GLY A 704 5.74 5.10 -3.42
CA GLY A 704 6.89 4.35 -3.91
C GLY A 704 8.06 5.24 -4.33
N PHE A 705 7.81 6.34 -5.05
CA PHE A 705 8.86 7.29 -5.41
C PHE A 705 9.45 8.04 -4.21
N LEU A 706 8.59 8.47 -3.28
CA LEU A 706 9.04 9.17 -2.07
C LEU A 706 9.88 8.25 -1.17
N ASP A 707 9.42 7.02 -0.96
CA ASP A 707 10.13 5.99 -0.21
C ASP A 707 11.48 5.69 -0.86
N ARG A 708 11.52 5.58 -2.19
CA ARG A 708 12.77 5.32 -2.91
C ARG A 708 13.77 6.48 -2.85
N LYS A 709 13.30 7.72 -2.93
CA LYS A 709 14.14 8.90 -2.71
C LYS A 709 14.69 8.94 -1.28
N ALA A 710 13.83 8.65 -0.29
CA ALA A 710 14.26 8.58 1.11
C ALA A 710 15.36 7.54 1.30
N GLU A 711 15.21 6.35 0.71
CA GLU A 711 16.21 5.29 0.74
C GLU A 711 17.52 5.69 0.05
N ILE A 712 17.48 6.38 -1.10
CA ILE A 712 18.70 6.86 -1.75
C ILE A 712 19.44 7.86 -0.85
N HIS A 713 18.74 8.85 -0.28
CA HIS A 713 19.34 9.80 0.65
C HIS A 713 19.90 9.10 1.90
N PHE A 714 19.20 8.09 2.40
CA PHE A 714 19.67 7.27 3.53
C PHE A 714 21.00 6.58 3.20
N GLN A 715 21.12 5.92 2.04
CA GLN A 715 22.35 5.26 1.59
C GLN A 715 23.51 6.24 1.36
N LYS A 716 23.22 7.47 0.90
CA LYS A 716 24.21 8.56 0.78
C LYS A 716 24.64 9.16 2.13
N SER A 717 24.01 8.74 3.24
CA SER A 717 24.16 9.34 4.57
C SER A 717 23.64 10.77 4.70
N GLU A 718 22.65 11.14 3.87
CA GLU A 718 21.94 12.43 3.91
C GLU A 718 20.68 12.25 4.79
N TYR A 719 20.89 11.98 6.08
CA TYR A 719 19.82 11.53 6.97
C TYR A 719 18.75 12.60 7.25
N ALA A 720 19.08 13.89 7.13
CA ALA A 720 18.10 14.97 7.29
C ALA A 720 17.08 14.97 6.15
N GLU A 721 17.55 14.85 4.90
CA GLU A 721 16.74 14.75 3.70
C GLU A 721 15.94 13.45 3.67
N ALA A 722 16.58 12.32 4.01
CA ALA A 722 15.90 11.03 4.15
C ALA A 722 14.75 11.12 5.16
N ARG A 723 15.00 11.70 6.34
CA ARG A 723 13.99 11.89 7.39
C ARG A 723 12.81 12.71 6.89
N GLN A 724 13.05 13.85 6.25
CA GLN A 724 11.98 14.74 5.76
C GLN A 724 11.03 14.02 4.78
N LEU A 725 11.60 13.23 3.87
CA LEU A 725 10.83 12.43 2.92
C LEU A 725 10.07 11.30 3.62
N THR A 726 10.71 10.59 4.54
CA THR A 726 10.05 9.53 5.31
C THR A 726 8.91 10.09 6.18
N GLU A 727 9.08 11.25 6.81
CA GLU A 727 8.00 11.95 7.55
C GLU A 727 6.86 12.39 6.64
N LEU A 728 7.15 12.75 5.38
CA LEU A 728 6.11 12.99 4.38
C LEU A 728 5.33 11.71 4.06
N VAL A 729 6.00 10.58 3.85
CA VAL A 729 5.36 9.27 3.64
C VAL A 729 4.50 8.89 4.85
N VAL A 730 5.00 9.07 6.08
CA VAL A 730 4.22 8.81 7.31
C VAL A 730 2.98 9.70 7.40
N ARG A 731 3.04 10.97 6.96
CA ARG A 731 1.86 11.86 6.93
C ARG A 731 0.85 11.49 5.85
N MET A 732 1.31 10.94 4.73
CA MET A 732 0.44 10.52 3.62
C MET A 732 -0.17 9.13 3.83
N THR A 733 0.39 8.35 4.76
CA THR A 733 -0.01 6.97 5.06
C THR A 733 -0.58 6.87 6.48
N ALA A 734 -1.23 5.74 6.75
CA ALA A 734 -1.71 5.39 8.08
C ALA A 734 -1.77 3.87 8.21
N ARG A 735 -1.98 3.37 9.43
CA ARG A 735 -2.24 1.94 9.68
C ARG A 735 -3.34 1.33 8.79
N HIS A 736 -4.27 2.14 8.31
CA HIS A 736 -5.36 1.71 7.43
C HIS A 736 -5.25 2.24 5.98
N ARG A 737 -4.29 3.14 5.72
CA ARG A 737 -4.05 3.75 4.42
C ARG A 737 -2.61 3.46 3.99
N SER A 738 -2.45 2.54 3.05
CA SER A 738 -1.14 2.09 2.56
C SER A 738 -0.24 1.53 3.68
N PRO A 739 -0.68 0.49 4.41
CA PRO A 739 -0.06 0.05 5.66
C PRO A 739 1.35 -0.51 5.51
N TYR A 740 1.70 -1.07 4.34
CA TYR A 740 3.07 -1.51 4.04
C TYR A 740 4.05 -0.33 4.01
N PHE A 741 3.69 0.74 3.29
CA PHE A 741 4.47 1.98 3.26
C PHE A 741 4.54 2.63 4.64
N HIS A 742 3.43 2.63 5.39
CA HIS A 742 3.43 3.17 6.75
C HIS A 742 4.38 2.40 7.68
N ALA A 743 4.31 1.06 7.66
CA ALA A 743 5.19 0.20 8.46
C ALA A 743 6.66 0.40 8.09
N ASN A 744 6.98 0.42 6.80
CA ASN A 744 8.35 0.64 6.33
C ASN A 744 8.86 2.03 6.72
N ALA A 745 8.07 3.09 6.49
CA ALA A 745 8.47 4.45 6.81
C ALA A 745 8.69 4.66 8.32
N VAL A 746 7.83 4.10 9.17
CA VAL A 746 8.01 4.16 10.63
C VAL A 746 9.28 3.40 11.07
N ARG A 747 9.57 2.25 10.47
CA ARG A 747 10.82 1.51 10.69
C ARG A 747 12.05 2.32 10.27
N THR A 748 12.02 2.91 9.06
CA THR A 748 13.11 3.75 8.54
C THR A 748 13.34 4.97 9.42
N LEU A 749 12.29 5.62 9.95
CA LEU A 749 12.46 6.70 10.94
C LEU A 749 13.13 6.20 12.23
N ALA A 750 12.75 5.03 12.74
CA ALA A 750 13.40 4.44 13.90
C ALA A 750 14.89 4.16 13.64
N GLN A 751 15.22 3.69 12.44
CA GLN A 751 16.60 3.44 12.01
C GLN A 751 17.41 4.74 11.89
N ILE A 752 16.83 5.80 11.29
CA ILE A 752 17.47 7.13 11.22
C ILE A 752 17.70 7.69 12.63
N ASP A 753 16.69 7.62 13.51
CA ASP A 753 16.80 8.07 14.90
C ASP A 753 17.91 7.29 15.65
N ALA A 754 17.99 5.98 15.42
CA ALA A 754 19.06 5.16 15.97
C ALA A 754 20.42 5.65 15.49
N ILE A 755 20.65 5.75 14.18
CA ILE A 755 21.94 6.14 13.60
C ILE A 755 22.37 7.55 14.04
N THR A 756 21.45 8.50 14.07
CA THR A 756 21.73 9.89 14.50
C THR A 756 21.91 10.03 16.03
N GLY A 757 21.71 8.95 16.78
CA GLY A 757 22.05 8.86 18.20
C GLY A 757 20.99 9.45 19.13
N MET A 758 19.71 9.45 18.72
CA MET A 758 18.57 9.84 19.55
C MET A 758 18.36 8.84 20.70
N ASP A 759 17.68 9.28 21.77
CA ASP A 759 17.39 8.44 22.92
C ASP A 759 16.46 7.27 22.58
N ASP A 760 16.70 6.11 23.20
CA ASP A 760 15.91 4.89 23.02
C ASP A 760 14.41 5.10 23.32
N SER A 761 14.08 6.03 24.22
CA SER A 761 12.70 6.43 24.52
C SER A 761 11.93 6.98 23.32
N VAL A 762 12.64 7.55 22.34
CA VAL A 762 12.08 8.09 21.08
C VAL A 762 12.02 7.01 20.00
N ILE A 763 12.94 6.05 20.02
CA ILE A 763 13.09 4.99 19.01
C ILE A 763 12.11 3.84 19.27
N LEU A 764 12.06 3.34 20.51
CA LEU A 764 11.29 2.14 20.89
C LEU A 764 9.80 2.21 20.50
N PRO A 765 9.07 3.32 20.70
CA PRO A 765 7.67 3.41 20.29
C PRO A 765 7.47 3.22 18.77
N LYS A 766 8.40 3.75 17.95
CA LYS A 766 8.35 3.61 16.49
C LYS A 766 8.63 2.16 16.10
N LEU A 767 9.66 1.55 16.68
CA LEU A 767 10.01 0.16 16.42
C LEU A 767 8.89 -0.82 16.80
N ILE A 768 8.27 -0.63 17.98
CA ILE A 768 7.12 -1.42 18.42
C ILE A 768 5.97 -1.29 17.43
N THR A 769 5.68 -0.06 16.99
CA THR A 769 4.61 0.21 16.01
C THR A 769 4.89 -0.48 14.68
N ALA A 770 6.10 -0.33 14.13
CA ALA A 770 6.50 -0.97 12.88
C ALA A 770 6.41 -2.50 12.96
N ARG A 771 6.87 -3.10 14.07
CA ARG A 771 6.81 -4.55 14.31
C ARG A 771 5.37 -5.05 14.42
N GLN A 772 4.51 -4.35 15.14
CA GLN A 772 3.09 -4.69 15.26
C GLN A 772 2.40 -4.66 13.89
N LEU A 773 2.66 -3.62 13.09
CA LEU A 773 2.14 -3.52 11.73
C LEU A 773 2.65 -4.65 10.85
N ALA A 774 3.94 -4.97 10.89
CA ALA A 774 4.50 -6.09 10.12
C ALA A 774 3.87 -7.44 10.50
N ALA A 775 3.59 -7.67 11.78
CA ALA A 775 2.88 -8.86 12.25
C ALA A 775 1.42 -8.91 11.75
N GLU A 776 0.71 -7.78 11.81
CA GLU A 776 -0.67 -7.65 11.32
C GLU A 776 -0.77 -7.87 9.81
N LEU A 777 0.25 -7.46 9.07
CA LEU A 777 0.37 -7.64 7.62
C LEU A 777 0.88 -9.03 7.22
N ARG A 778 1.26 -9.88 8.19
CA ARG A 778 1.94 -11.18 7.95
C ARG A 778 3.15 -11.03 7.03
N TRP A 779 3.97 -10.01 7.31
CA TRP A 779 5.15 -9.69 6.53
C TRP A 779 6.41 -10.14 7.29
N PRO A 780 6.85 -11.42 7.13
CA PRO A 780 7.94 -11.99 7.93
C PRO A 780 9.27 -11.25 7.70
N HIS A 781 9.52 -10.79 6.48
CA HIS A 781 10.70 -10.00 6.14
C HIS A 781 10.81 -8.73 7.01
N ALA A 782 9.78 -7.90 7.05
CA ALA A 782 9.78 -6.69 7.85
C ALA A 782 9.88 -6.96 9.37
N LEU A 783 9.42 -8.13 9.84
CA LEU A 783 9.61 -8.53 11.24
C LEU A 783 11.09 -8.75 11.56
N VAL A 784 11.81 -9.48 10.71
CA VAL A 784 13.25 -9.71 10.88
C VAL A 784 14.01 -8.39 10.82
N MET A 785 13.64 -7.49 9.90
CA MET A 785 14.25 -6.15 9.81
C MET A 785 14.04 -5.33 11.09
N CYS A 786 12.87 -5.43 11.73
CA CYS A 786 12.64 -4.82 13.04
C CYS A 786 13.48 -5.51 14.15
N ASP A 787 13.63 -6.83 14.09
CA ASP A 787 14.44 -7.57 15.07
C ASP A 787 15.94 -7.26 14.96
N ILE A 788 16.45 -7.00 13.76
CA ILE A 788 17.82 -6.52 13.56
C ILE A 788 18.01 -5.14 14.20
N LEU A 789 17.08 -4.20 13.98
CA LEU A 789 17.12 -2.89 14.63
C LEU A 789 17.00 -3.01 16.17
N GLN A 790 16.24 -3.99 16.67
CA GLN A 790 16.20 -4.29 18.11
C GLN A 790 17.57 -4.80 18.61
N CYS A 791 18.29 -5.60 17.83
CA CYS A 791 19.64 -6.03 18.18
C CYS A 791 20.59 -4.84 18.31
N GLU A 792 20.50 -3.83 17.44
CA GLU A 792 21.29 -2.59 17.56
C GLU A 792 21.02 -1.85 18.88
N LEU A 793 19.77 -1.81 19.34
CA LEU A 793 19.40 -1.19 20.63
C LEU A 793 19.88 -2.04 21.82
N ASP A 794 19.78 -3.37 21.72
CA ASP A 794 20.28 -4.29 22.75
C ASP A 794 21.80 -4.12 22.92
N ILE A 795 22.55 -3.87 21.85
CA ILE A 795 23.99 -3.56 21.89
C ILE A 795 24.26 -2.27 22.66
N ARG A 796 23.46 -1.21 22.43
CA ARG A 796 23.57 0.06 23.18
C ARG A 796 23.28 -0.12 24.66
N ALA A 797 22.35 -1.00 25.00
CA ALA A 797 22.00 -1.36 26.38
C ALA A 797 23.07 -2.26 27.06
N GLY A 798 24.02 -2.82 26.29
CA GLY A 798 25.07 -3.70 26.78
C GLY A 798 24.77 -5.20 26.69
N ASP A 799 23.63 -5.60 26.13
CA ASP A 799 23.17 -6.99 26.00
C ASP A 799 23.74 -7.70 24.76
N VAL A 800 25.06 -7.64 24.60
CA VAL A 800 25.72 -7.97 23.32
C VAL A 800 25.65 -9.46 22.98
N SER A 801 25.74 -10.36 23.98
CA SER A 801 25.67 -11.80 23.74
C SER A 801 24.33 -12.24 23.14
N LYS A 802 23.24 -11.59 23.57
CA LYS A 802 21.89 -11.80 23.05
C LYS A 802 21.80 -11.34 21.60
N ALA A 803 22.21 -10.10 21.31
CA ALA A 803 22.22 -9.54 19.96
C ALA A 803 23.06 -10.40 18.99
N TYR A 804 24.26 -10.79 19.40
CA TYR A 804 25.16 -11.63 18.61
C TYR A 804 24.55 -12.99 18.25
N SER A 805 23.89 -13.65 19.20
CA SER A 805 23.22 -14.93 18.96
C SER A 805 22.04 -14.82 17.98
N ALA A 806 21.26 -13.75 18.07
CA ALA A 806 20.12 -13.49 17.19
C ALA A 806 20.59 -13.20 15.75
N LEU A 807 21.57 -12.33 15.59
CA LEU A 807 22.15 -11.99 14.28
C LEU A 807 22.72 -13.22 13.55
N LYS A 808 23.37 -14.16 14.26
CA LYS A 808 23.82 -15.43 13.66
C LYS A 808 22.67 -16.28 13.15
N SER A 809 21.56 -16.35 13.89
CA SER A 809 20.35 -17.08 13.46
C SER A 809 19.81 -16.48 12.17
N PHE A 810 19.73 -15.14 12.10
CA PHE A 810 19.24 -14.45 10.91
C PHE A 810 20.11 -14.74 9.69
N VAL A 811 21.44 -14.74 9.81
CA VAL A 811 22.33 -15.11 8.70
C VAL A 811 22.12 -16.56 8.24
N ALA A 812 21.89 -17.49 9.17
CA ALA A 812 21.64 -18.90 8.85
C ALA A 812 20.28 -19.12 8.15
N GLU A 813 19.28 -18.29 8.47
CA GLU A 813 17.93 -18.38 7.92
C GLU A 813 17.72 -17.53 6.64
N ALA A 814 18.63 -16.60 6.34
CA ALA A 814 18.50 -15.60 5.27
C ALA A 814 18.88 -16.10 3.86
N GLU A 815 18.83 -17.41 3.57
CA GLU A 815 19.39 -18.01 2.33
C GLU A 815 18.94 -17.35 0.99
N LEU A 816 17.87 -16.56 0.98
CA LEU A 816 17.34 -15.90 -0.21
C LEU A 816 17.17 -14.37 -0.11
N ASP A 817 17.43 -13.74 1.04
CA ASP A 817 17.20 -12.30 1.22
C ASP A 817 18.50 -11.51 1.39
N ALA A 818 18.83 -10.70 0.39
CA ALA A 818 20.07 -9.94 0.40
C ALA A 818 20.07 -8.83 1.46
N GLU A 819 18.94 -8.18 1.71
CA GLU A 819 18.86 -7.03 2.62
C GLU A 819 19.02 -7.47 4.08
N ILE A 820 18.33 -8.54 4.48
CA ILE A 820 18.49 -9.15 5.80
C ILE A 820 19.94 -9.61 5.99
N MET A 821 20.53 -10.23 4.97
CA MET A 821 21.90 -10.71 5.03
C MET A 821 22.90 -9.55 5.18
N TYR A 822 22.72 -8.44 4.47
CA TYR A 822 23.58 -7.27 4.61
C TYR A 822 23.52 -6.64 5.98
N LEU A 823 22.32 -6.33 6.48
CA LEU A 823 22.17 -5.69 7.79
C LEU A 823 22.68 -6.58 8.92
N SER A 824 22.46 -7.89 8.82
CA SER A 824 22.94 -8.84 9.81
C SER A 824 24.47 -8.96 9.80
N LEU A 825 25.09 -9.04 8.62
CA LEU A 825 26.54 -9.15 8.47
C LEU A 825 27.26 -7.85 8.84
N GLU A 826 26.69 -6.69 8.52
CA GLU A 826 27.19 -5.38 8.93
C GLU A 826 27.19 -5.26 10.45
N SER A 827 26.07 -5.58 11.11
CA SER A 827 25.96 -5.57 12.57
C SER A 827 26.93 -6.54 13.26
N LEU A 828 27.14 -7.73 12.70
CA LEU A 828 28.12 -8.70 13.21
C LEU A 828 29.56 -8.21 13.01
N GLY A 829 29.85 -7.54 11.90
CA GLY A 829 31.13 -6.89 11.63
C GLY A 829 31.45 -5.81 12.67
N GLU A 830 30.49 -4.93 12.98
CA GLU A 830 30.65 -3.89 14.01
C GLU A 830 30.89 -4.49 15.41
N LEU A 831 30.08 -5.49 15.80
CA LEU A 831 30.18 -6.15 17.10
C LEU A 831 31.53 -6.85 17.32
N SER A 832 32.00 -7.56 16.30
CA SER A 832 33.20 -8.37 16.39
C SER A 832 34.48 -7.54 16.50
N ASN A 833 34.47 -6.28 16.08
CA ASN A 833 35.57 -5.33 16.33
C ASN A 833 35.74 -4.98 17.82
N GLY A 834 34.70 -5.14 18.65
CA GLY A 834 34.71 -4.74 20.06
C GLY A 834 34.80 -5.87 21.10
N MET A 835 34.43 -7.11 20.76
CA MET A 835 34.10 -8.14 21.78
C MET A 835 34.61 -9.57 21.55
N CYS A 836 35.21 -9.91 20.41
CA CYS A 836 35.52 -11.32 20.08
C CYS A 836 37.01 -11.59 19.76
N ASP A 837 37.37 -12.88 19.79
CA ASP A 837 38.62 -13.41 19.25
C ASP A 837 38.83 -12.90 17.81
N VAL A 838 40.06 -12.50 17.47
CA VAL A 838 40.44 -11.89 16.18
C VAL A 838 39.98 -12.74 14.98
N GLY A 839 39.86 -14.06 15.17
CA GLY A 839 39.35 -14.98 14.16
C GLY A 839 37.89 -14.75 13.74
N ASP A 840 37.00 -14.42 14.68
CA ASP A 840 35.58 -14.19 14.39
C ASP A 840 35.35 -12.85 13.66
N THR A 841 36.15 -11.83 14.00
CA THR A 841 36.10 -10.51 13.36
C THR A 841 36.44 -10.58 11.88
N PHE A 842 37.52 -11.30 11.55
CA PHE A 842 37.90 -11.52 10.15
C PHE A 842 36.87 -12.37 9.41
N HIS A 843 36.26 -13.36 10.08
CA HIS A 843 35.25 -14.23 9.49
C HIS A 843 34.03 -13.43 9.01
N TRP A 844 33.45 -12.57 9.85
CA TRP A 844 32.26 -11.81 9.49
C TRP A 844 32.53 -10.73 8.44
N ALA A 845 33.65 -10.02 8.53
CA ALA A 845 34.08 -9.07 7.49
C ALA A 845 34.29 -9.76 6.13
N ALA A 846 34.91 -10.95 6.13
CA ALA A 846 35.10 -11.74 4.92
C ALA A 846 33.78 -12.29 4.35
N ALA A 847 32.88 -12.76 5.20
CA ALA A 847 31.55 -13.20 4.79
C ALA A 847 30.75 -12.05 4.16
N TYR A 848 30.77 -10.87 4.77
CA TYR A 848 30.14 -9.65 4.26
C TYR A 848 30.70 -9.25 2.90
N PHE A 849 32.02 -9.19 2.77
CA PHE A 849 32.68 -8.86 1.51
C PHE A 849 32.38 -9.88 0.41
N ALA A 850 32.46 -11.17 0.72
CA ALA A 850 32.18 -12.24 -0.24
C ALA A 850 30.72 -12.18 -0.73
N PHE A 851 29.78 -11.91 0.18
CA PHE A 851 28.38 -11.76 -0.17
C PHE A 851 28.13 -10.53 -1.05
N ALA A 852 28.66 -9.35 -0.67
CA ALA A 852 28.56 -8.13 -1.47
C ALA A 852 29.19 -8.28 -2.87
N LYS A 853 30.31 -9.01 -2.99
CA LYS A 853 30.92 -9.33 -4.30
C LYS A 853 30.08 -10.31 -5.12
N LYS A 854 29.46 -11.30 -4.49
CA LYS A 854 28.60 -12.29 -5.18
C LYS A 854 27.39 -11.60 -5.83
N THR A 855 26.79 -10.65 -5.12
CA THR A 855 25.62 -9.90 -5.58
C THR A 855 25.96 -8.66 -6.40
N GLN A 856 27.25 -8.27 -6.49
CA GLN A 856 27.71 -7.06 -7.17
C GLN A 856 27.20 -5.75 -6.52
N ASP A 857 26.97 -5.75 -5.21
CA ASP A 857 26.61 -4.53 -4.46
C ASP A 857 27.89 -3.74 -4.11
N LEU A 858 28.05 -2.58 -4.76
CA LEU A 858 29.24 -1.74 -4.60
C LEU A 858 29.25 -1.01 -3.26
N GLY A 859 28.08 -0.54 -2.82
CA GLY A 859 27.91 0.11 -1.53
C GLY A 859 28.34 -0.81 -0.39
N HIS A 860 27.82 -2.02 -0.32
CA HIS A 860 28.20 -2.96 0.74
C HIS A 860 29.62 -3.51 0.57
N THR A 861 30.15 -3.58 -0.65
CA THR A 861 31.56 -3.96 -0.89
C THR A 861 32.52 -3.01 -0.16
N TYR A 862 32.32 -1.69 -0.30
CA TYR A 862 33.20 -0.71 0.33
C TYR A 862 33.01 -0.63 1.84
N GLU A 863 31.82 -0.97 2.36
CA GLU A 863 31.57 -1.01 3.81
C GLU A 863 32.31 -2.20 4.42
N ALA A 864 32.24 -3.36 3.77
CA ALA A 864 33.02 -4.53 4.15
C ALA A 864 34.54 -4.27 4.12
N LEU A 865 35.03 -3.53 3.12
CA LEU A 865 36.43 -3.11 3.05
C LEU A 865 36.83 -2.17 4.19
N ARG A 866 35.93 -1.27 4.63
CA ARG A 866 36.18 -0.40 5.78
C ARG A 866 36.44 -1.23 7.06
N PHE A 867 35.69 -2.31 7.28
CA PHE A 867 35.92 -3.21 8.40
C PHE A 867 37.32 -3.86 8.34
N PHE A 868 37.80 -4.26 7.16
CA PHE A 868 39.18 -4.73 7.03
C PHE A 868 40.21 -3.66 7.41
N GLY A 869 39.97 -2.40 7.04
CA GLY A 869 40.80 -1.28 7.48
C GLY A 869 40.86 -1.15 9.00
N ASP A 870 39.72 -1.24 9.69
CA ASP A 870 39.65 -1.24 11.16
C ASP A 870 40.38 -2.45 11.78
N ILE A 871 40.27 -3.64 11.17
CA ILE A 871 40.96 -4.85 11.64
C ILE A 871 42.48 -4.71 11.52
N PHE A 872 42.99 -4.27 10.38
CA PHE A 872 44.43 -4.04 10.19
C PHE A 872 44.96 -2.96 11.15
N LEU A 873 44.16 -1.91 11.37
CA LEU A 873 44.47 -0.87 12.33
C LEU A 873 44.60 -1.45 13.76
N ALA A 874 43.68 -2.31 14.17
CA ALA A 874 43.70 -2.97 15.47
C ALA A 874 44.89 -3.94 15.64
N GLN A 875 45.34 -4.56 14.54
CA GLN A 875 46.53 -5.41 14.52
C GLN A 875 47.86 -4.63 14.49
N GLY A 876 47.80 -3.30 14.32
CA GLY A 876 48.98 -2.43 14.24
C GLY A 876 49.61 -2.34 12.84
N ASP A 877 49.02 -2.95 11.81
CA ASP A 877 49.44 -2.77 10.42
C ASP A 877 48.83 -1.47 9.86
N GLU A 878 49.40 -0.35 10.29
CA GLU A 878 48.91 0.97 9.94
C GLU A 878 49.04 1.29 8.45
N GLN A 879 50.02 0.72 7.74
CA GLN A 879 50.20 1.04 6.31
C GLN A 879 49.13 0.35 5.46
N THR A 880 48.87 -0.93 5.71
CA THR A 880 47.78 -1.63 5.03
C THR A 880 46.43 -0.99 5.39
N ALA A 881 46.23 -0.57 6.64
CA ALA A 881 45.02 0.16 7.04
C ALA A 881 44.85 1.47 6.25
N LEU A 882 45.91 2.27 6.09
CA LEU A 882 45.86 3.50 5.28
C LEU A 882 45.51 3.21 3.82
N ASP A 883 46.13 2.19 3.20
CA ASP A 883 45.87 1.83 1.80
C ASP A 883 44.41 1.39 1.60
N VAL A 884 43.87 0.62 2.55
CA VAL A 884 42.45 0.19 2.53
C VAL A 884 41.51 1.37 2.75
N PHE A 885 41.77 2.22 3.75
CA PHE A 885 40.93 3.40 3.99
C PHE A 885 40.96 4.38 2.82
N GLN A 886 42.09 4.55 2.14
CA GLN A 886 42.17 5.36 0.92
C GLN A 886 41.32 4.78 -0.20
N ALA A 887 41.40 3.46 -0.44
CA ALA A 887 40.57 2.81 -1.46
C ALA A 887 39.07 2.94 -1.17
N VAL A 888 38.66 2.85 0.10
CA VAL A 888 37.27 3.07 0.53
C VAL A 888 36.87 4.54 0.38
N LEU A 889 37.76 5.48 0.71
CA LEU A 889 37.53 6.91 0.58
C LEU A 889 37.29 7.30 -0.89
N ASP A 890 38.11 6.79 -1.80
CA ASP A 890 37.99 7.06 -3.23
C ASP A 890 36.66 6.55 -3.79
N GLY A 891 36.33 5.28 -3.51
CA GLY A 891 35.06 4.68 -3.93
C GLY A 891 33.84 5.36 -3.33
N SER A 892 33.90 5.74 -2.05
CA SER A 892 32.80 6.45 -1.38
C SER A 892 32.65 7.88 -1.89
N THR A 893 33.72 8.49 -2.40
CA THR A 893 33.67 9.81 -3.04
C THR A 893 33.01 9.73 -4.40
N GLU A 894 33.31 8.70 -5.20
CA GLU A 894 32.63 8.46 -6.49
C GLU A 894 31.12 8.20 -6.30
N MET A 895 30.75 7.47 -5.24
CA MET A 895 29.35 7.21 -4.90
C MET A 895 28.67 8.37 -4.13
N ASP A 896 29.37 9.41 -3.70
CA ASP A 896 28.81 10.48 -2.86
C ASP A 896 28.20 10.00 -1.51
N VAL A 897 28.90 9.10 -0.81
CA VAL A 897 28.51 8.57 0.52
C VAL A 897 29.27 9.30 1.63
N HIS A 898 28.61 10.20 2.36
CA HIS A 898 29.27 11.16 3.26
C HIS A 898 29.85 10.55 4.53
N ARG A 899 29.07 9.74 5.26
CA ARG A 899 29.48 9.17 6.55
C ARG A 899 30.75 8.33 6.40
N ARG A 900 30.79 7.46 5.39
CA ARG A 900 31.93 6.56 5.17
C ARG A 900 33.22 7.29 4.82
N ARG A 901 33.12 8.35 4.01
CA ARG A 901 34.26 9.24 3.71
C ARG A 901 34.78 9.87 5.01
N ALA A 902 33.89 10.36 5.86
CA ALA A 902 34.22 10.96 7.15
C ALA A 902 34.90 9.96 8.10
N ASP A 903 34.38 8.73 8.18
CA ASP A 903 34.95 7.66 9.00
C ASP A 903 36.37 7.30 8.54
N CYS A 904 36.59 7.10 7.24
CA CYS A 904 37.92 6.83 6.70
C CYS A 904 38.89 7.99 6.99
N MET A 905 38.49 9.23 6.73
CA MET A 905 39.31 10.41 7.04
C MET A 905 39.63 10.52 8.54
N SER A 906 38.65 10.28 9.41
CA SER A 906 38.83 10.28 10.87
C SER A 906 39.87 9.23 11.31
N ARG A 907 39.76 8.00 10.80
CA ARG A 907 40.69 6.89 11.07
C ARG A 907 42.10 7.16 10.54
N MET A 908 42.22 7.70 9.32
CA MET A 908 43.50 8.09 8.74
C MET A 908 44.15 9.21 9.56
N GLY A 909 43.38 10.20 10.02
CA GLY A 909 43.86 11.25 10.93
C GLY A 909 44.39 10.69 12.25
N ASP A 910 43.71 9.69 12.82
CA ASP A 910 44.18 9.00 14.04
C ASP A 910 45.52 8.27 13.82
N ILE A 911 45.72 7.67 12.64
CA ILE A 911 47.00 7.05 12.26
C ILE A 911 48.09 8.12 12.12
N PHE A 912 47.84 9.20 11.39
CA PHE A 912 48.82 10.28 11.22
C PHE A 912 49.20 10.94 12.54
N MET A 913 48.24 11.08 13.47
CA MET A 913 48.51 11.56 14.81
C MET A 913 49.49 10.65 15.56
N ARG A 914 49.30 9.33 15.50
CA ARG A 914 50.22 8.35 16.13
C ARG A 914 51.61 8.34 15.48
N ARG A 915 51.69 8.62 14.18
CA ARG A 915 52.95 8.77 13.44
C ARG A 915 53.66 10.11 13.66
N GLY A 916 53.02 11.06 14.34
CA GLY A 916 53.55 12.41 14.55
C GLY A 916 53.40 13.35 13.34
N GLU A 917 52.63 12.96 12.33
CA GLU A 917 52.34 13.74 11.12
C GLU A 917 51.18 14.72 11.40
N LEU A 918 51.42 15.70 12.29
CA LEU A 918 50.37 16.56 12.87
C LEU A 918 49.57 17.36 11.83
N ASP A 919 50.22 17.90 10.79
CA ASP A 919 49.54 18.69 9.76
C ASP A 919 48.56 17.83 8.94
N ARG A 920 48.96 16.60 8.59
CA ARG A 920 48.10 15.66 7.86
C ARG A 920 46.96 15.14 8.74
N ALA A 921 47.23 14.89 10.03
CA ALA A 921 46.19 14.52 10.98
C ALA A 921 45.12 15.62 11.07
N LYS A 922 45.55 16.88 11.18
CA LYS A 922 44.67 18.05 11.19
C LYS A 922 43.83 18.14 9.91
N GLU A 923 44.47 18.06 8.75
CA GLU A 923 43.80 18.16 7.45
C GLU A 923 42.70 17.10 7.28
N MET A 924 43.00 15.84 7.67
CA MET A 924 42.03 14.75 7.60
C MET A 924 40.83 14.99 8.53
N TRP A 925 41.05 15.44 9.77
CA TRP A 925 39.98 15.74 10.70
C TRP A 925 39.15 16.95 10.30
N GLU A 926 39.78 18.03 9.82
CA GLU A 926 39.08 19.22 9.29
C GLU A 926 38.22 18.87 8.07
N SER A 927 38.68 17.93 7.23
CA SER A 927 37.92 17.44 6.07
C SER A 927 36.78 16.49 6.45
N ALA A 928 36.94 15.69 7.51
CA ALA A 928 35.90 14.78 8.00
C ALA A 928 34.72 15.52 8.65
N ARG A 929 35.01 16.61 9.39
CA ARG A 929 34.02 17.38 10.15
C ARG A 929 32.77 17.79 9.35
N PRO A 930 32.86 18.47 8.18
CA PRO A 930 31.68 18.89 7.42
C PRO A 930 30.84 17.72 6.90
N LEU A 931 31.45 16.55 6.67
CA LEU A 931 30.75 15.35 6.23
C LEU A 931 29.91 14.75 7.38
N PHE A 932 30.44 14.72 8.61
CA PHE A 932 29.66 14.34 9.79
C PHE A 932 28.52 15.32 10.08
N VAL A 933 28.74 16.62 9.90
CA VAL A 933 27.67 17.64 9.99
C VAL A 933 26.57 17.37 8.97
N ARG A 934 26.93 17.14 7.70
CA ARG A 934 25.96 16.80 6.64
C ARG A 934 25.19 15.52 6.95
N SER A 935 25.85 14.57 7.62
CA SER A 935 25.23 13.31 8.04
C SER A 935 24.48 13.41 9.37
N SER A 936 24.30 14.60 9.95
CA SER A 936 23.61 14.79 11.24
C SER A 936 24.18 13.97 12.40
N LEU A 937 25.48 13.68 12.39
CA LEU A 937 26.18 12.86 13.39
C LEU A 937 26.85 13.73 14.47
N ALA A 938 26.06 14.26 15.39
CA ALA A 938 26.53 15.24 16.38
C ALA A 938 27.63 14.71 17.34
N LYS A 939 27.58 13.42 17.69
CA LYS A 939 28.60 12.78 18.54
C LYS A 939 29.96 12.72 17.84
N ASP A 940 29.98 12.39 16.56
CA ASP A 940 31.20 12.33 15.76
C ASP A 940 31.79 13.72 15.49
N VAL A 941 30.94 14.72 15.24
CA VAL A 941 31.38 16.13 15.17
C VAL A 941 32.08 16.55 16.48
N SER A 942 31.47 16.24 17.63
CA SER A 942 32.06 16.56 18.94
C SER A 942 33.38 15.82 19.19
N SER A 943 33.48 14.56 18.72
CA SER A 943 34.71 13.76 18.77
C SER A 943 35.83 14.41 17.95
N ILE A 944 35.54 14.82 16.72
CA ILE A 944 36.51 15.52 15.85
C ILE A 944 36.92 16.87 16.46
N ASP A 945 35.97 17.66 16.98
CA ASP A 945 36.25 18.95 17.63
C ASP A 945 37.15 18.77 18.87
N SER A 946 36.94 17.70 19.65
CA SER A 946 37.83 17.33 20.76
C SER A 946 39.23 16.96 20.27
N LYS A 947 39.35 16.15 19.21
CA LYS A 947 40.66 15.76 18.62
C LYS A 947 41.43 16.98 18.13
N LEU A 948 40.77 17.90 17.40
CA LEU A 948 41.37 19.14 16.92
C LEU A 948 41.80 20.06 18.07
N THR A 949 41.01 20.14 19.14
CA THR A 949 41.35 20.92 20.34
C THR A 949 42.57 20.35 21.06
N GLN A 950 42.63 19.02 21.23
CA GLN A 950 43.77 18.34 21.83
C GLN A 950 45.05 18.56 21.02
N LEU A 951 44.97 18.51 19.69
CA LEU A 951 46.09 18.80 18.80
C LEU A 951 46.58 20.26 18.94
N ALA A 952 45.66 21.22 19.02
CA ALA A 952 46.02 22.62 19.22
C ALA A 952 46.74 22.85 20.57
N LEU A 953 46.34 22.12 21.62
CA LEU A 953 46.98 22.16 22.93
C LEU A 953 48.38 21.52 22.90
N SER A 954 48.58 20.41 22.19
CA SER A 954 49.89 19.77 22.07
C SER A 954 50.90 20.64 21.33
N ILE A 955 50.47 21.27 20.23
CA ILE A 955 51.33 22.20 19.46
C ILE A 955 51.74 23.41 20.31
N ARG A 956 50.81 23.98 21.10
CA ARG A 956 51.12 25.09 22.02
C ARG A 956 52.12 24.70 23.12
N ALA A 957 51.96 23.50 23.70
CA ALA A 957 52.86 23.00 24.72
C ALA A 957 54.30 22.79 24.19
N ASP A 958 54.44 22.31 22.96
CA ASP A 958 55.76 22.17 22.30
C ASP A 958 56.40 23.53 22.00
N HIS A 959 55.63 24.53 21.56
CA HIS A 959 56.15 25.88 21.37
C HIS A 959 56.62 26.54 22.67
N GLU A 960 55.89 26.38 23.77
CA GLU A 960 56.33 26.87 25.09
C GLU A 960 57.54 26.11 25.64
N GLY A 961 57.60 24.79 25.42
CA GLY A 961 58.74 23.96 25.78
C GLY A 961 60.01 24.36 25.02
N PHE A 962 59.88 24.61 23.71
CA PHE A 962 60.95 25.08 22.85
C PHE A 962 61.41 26.50 23.21
N ALA A 963 60.48 27.41 23.52
CA ALA A 963 60.80 28.75 24.01
C ALA A 963 61.57 28.74 25.34
N ARG A 964 61.21 27.84 26.28
CA ARG A 964 61.96 27.64 27.54
C ARG A 964 63.34 27.04 27.28
N LEU A 965 63.48 26.12 26.33
CA LEU A 965 64.78 25.53 25.97
C LEU A 965 65.71 26.56 25.32
N LEU A 966 65.18 27.39 24.41
CA LEU A 966 65.88 28.53 23.83
C LEU A 966 66.32 29.55 24.88
N SER A 967 65.47 29.84 25.87
CA SER A 967 65.82 30.74 26.98
C SER A 967 66.96 30.20 27.86
N LYS A 968 67.06 28.86 28.02
CA LYS A 968 68.16 28.21 28.74
C LYS A 968 69.44 28.13 27.91
N LEU A 969 69.34 27.99 26.59
CA LEU A 969 70.49 27.97 25.67
C LEU A 969 71.06 29.38 25.38
N MET A 970 70.25 30.43 25.54
CA MET A 970 70.64 31.83 25.34
C MET A 970 71.17 32.53 26.61
N ALA A 971 71.29 31.82 27.74
CA ALA A 971 71.84 32.38 28.96
C ALA A 971 73.39 32.44 28.89
N PRO A 972 74.03 33.62 29.08
CA PRO A 972 75.49 33.75 28.97
C PRO A 972 76.22 33.09 30.16
N THR A 973 77.30 32.39 29.86
CA THR A 973 78.19 31.69 30.80
C THR A 973 79.25 32.62 31.40
N GLY A 974 79.37 32.61 32.74
CA GLY A 974 80.45 33.22 33.54
C GLY A 974 80.19 34.67 33.95
N GLN A 975 80.46 35.15 35.17
CA GLN A 975 81.30 34.72 36.29
C GLN A 975 80.92 35.54 37.57
N PRO A 976 81.56 35.38 38.76
CA PRO A 976 80.84 35.24 40.04
C PRO A 976 81.11 36.34 41.11
N ALA A 977 80.46 36.13 42.28
CA ALA A 977 80.75 36.64 43.62
C ALA A 977 80.25 38.05 44.01
N ALA A 978 79.36 38.11 45.01
CA ALA A 978 79.71 38.58 46.37
C ALA A 978 78.50 38.48 47.32
N GLU A 979 78.84 38.29 48.59
CA GLU A 979 78.03 37.92 49.74
C GLU A 979 77.10 39.03 50.27
N SER A 980 76.01 38.64 50.91
CA SER A 980 75.52 39.12 52.22
C SER A 980 74.14 38.47 52.48
N GLN A 981 74.08 37.46 53.34
CA GLN A 981 73.82 37.55 54.78
C GLN A 981 72.38 37.94 55.13
N ASP A 982 71.75 37.01 55.85
CA ASP A 982 70.73 37.19 56.90
C ASP A 982 69.31 37.59 56.43
N ALA A 983 68.21 37.04 56.94
CA ALA A 983 67.97 36.03 57.98
C ALA A 983 66.53 35.49 57.81
N GLU A 984 66.36 34.26 58.28
CA GLU A 984 65.22 33.69 59.01
C GLU A 984 63.89 34.47 59.03
N ALA A 985 62.80 33.82 58.63
CA ALA A 985 61.91 33.10 59.55
C ALA A 985 60.51 32.91 58.94
N GLU A 986 60.19 31.63 58.75
CA GLU A 986 58.92 30.94 59.02
C GLU A 986 57.59 31.72 59.06
N GLY A 987 56.58 31.18 58.37
CA GLY A 987 55.19 31.56 58.68
C GLY A 987 54.11 31.10 57.70
N SER A 988 54.06 29.80 57.40
CA SER A 988 52.87 29.00 57.09
C SER A 988 51.61 29.68 56.49
N SER A 989 51.36 29.25 55.24
CA SER A 989 50.12 28.60 54.78
C SER A 989 48.79 29.36 54.65
N SER A 990 48.38 29.42 53.37
CA SER A 990 47.10 28.93 52.84
C SER A 990 45.84 29.73 53.19
N LEU A 991 45.33 30.50 52.22
CA LEU A 991 44.33 30.06 51.21
C LEU A 991 42.89 30.34 51.68
N LYS A 992 42.21 31.25 50.96
CA LYS A 992 41.17 30.83 50.01
C LYS A 992 40.77 31.96 49.05
N LYS A 993 40.46 31.49 47.84
CA LYS A 993 40.13 32.17 46.59
C LYS A 993 38.82 32.98 46.65
N ALA A 994 38.77 34.03 45.84
CA ALA A 994 37.61 34.38 45.03
C ALA A 994 38.07 34.96 43.68
N GLU A 995 37.54 34.36 42.61
CA GLU A 995 37.14 34.89 41.29
C GLU A 995 38.06 35.78 40.44
N GLY A 996 38.08 35.48 39.13
CA GLY A 996 38.16 36.53 38.11
C GLY A 996 38.94 36.24 36.82
N ALA A 997 38.29 35.53 35.90
CA ALA A 997 38.24 35.83 34.45
C ALA A 997 39.41 35.51 33.48
N ALA A 998 38.96 35.10 32.29
CA ALA A 998 39.60 34.99 30.98
C ALA A 998 40.43 33.73 30.66
N ALA A 999 39.81 32.77 29.98
CA ALA A 999 40.02 32.53 28.53
C ALA A 999 39.13 31.38 28.01
N HIS A 1000 38.60 31.61 26.81
CA HIS A 1000 38.03 30.68 25.80
C HIS A 1000 37.00 29.62 26.19
#